data_AF-A0A7W3Y1B2-F1
#
_entry.id   AF-A0A7W3Y1B2-F1
#
_cell.length_a   1.000
_cell.length_b   1.000
_cell.length_c   1.000
_cell.angle_alpha   90.00
_cell.angle_beta   90.00
_cell.angle_gamma   90.00
#
_symmetry.space_group_name_H-M   'P 1'
#
loop_
_entity.id
_entity.type
_entity.pdbx_description
1 polymer ?
#
loop_
_entity_poly.entity_id
_entity_poly.type
_entity_poly.pdbx_seq_one_letter_code
_entity_poly.pdbx_strand_id
1 'polypeptide(L)'
;MVAVATEEGNFLSWRLLGHEVTGHGDTGMTGADFNVYRDGELLATVTDSTNHLDTEGGPDARYRVAAVVDGVEVDAGEEIAPWSEGYYDLPLSKPADGVTPAGEHYTYSANDVSVGDVNGDGRYEFIVKWDPSNSKDVSQRGYTGNVHIDTYTFDGTLLHRIDLGVNIRAGAHYTQFLVYDFDGDGRSEMMFKTAPGTKIITYDDNGEPASEQYITMPEEDLAAGWSHEDDYRMSAADYREHVVGMFLGWHEHPEVVEGNWPATLESAFGIEQRYDYPLSRVDAEELTDYFLDEYAPSRSGNNRLREFEGFIVDGPEYLTVFDGGSGAELETIEYKPGRHDDGLMWGDYAMSRIEPGNRVDRFLAGVAYLDGTHPSAVFARGYYTRTTLVAYRWNGENLVEDWYVDSGWTPMSNPFNDSPHGVDGTDPEYGTLTTQGFHSLATADVDGDGKQEIIYGAATIDHDGSLLYSSFAEAPPQSAAPGEMLRLGHGDAMHVADIDPSRPGLEIYTVHEGGPWAPLGFALRDAATGELLYGGYTGVDTGRGMVGDIDPSRPGLETWGSGSVGLWSADGERLGDRIPGTNMSIRWAADMTTQIVNGAIDVTPTIDDWQRGRLLTATGTRTNNHTKGNPSLVADIFGDWREELVVRTTDSSALRIFVSTEVTDRKLYTLMHDPMYRTGVAWQQTTYNQPTYPAFHLGSGVDWSTVPVPEYWAPGSVGSLESRLADLIDSGDVAGAAVQRLGKPLEQAARHLERGNAKAAAKAIEQFLHQVEKPRGGTVSDAARASLGHHGAVVLRMLGG
;
A
#
# COMPACT_ATOMS: atom_id res chain seq x y z
N MET A 1 0.03 -1.52 23.33
CA MET A 1 0.66 -0.57 24.28
C MET A 1 2.16 -0.68 24.13
N VAL A 2 2.88 0.43 24.26
CA VAL A 2 4.35 0.49 24.26
C VAL A 2 4.84 1.27 25.47
N ALA A 3 6.01 0.93 25.98
CA ALA A 3 6.72 1.67 27.01
C ALA A 3 8.17 1.86 26.58
N VAL A 4 8.74 3.04 26.81
CA VAL A 4 10.09 3.41 26.37
C VAL A 4 10.78 4.20 27.47
N ALA A 5 11.98 3.78 27.84
CA ALA A 5 12.82 4.51 28.77
C ALA A 5 13.37 5.78 28.10
N THR A 6 13.25 6.91 28.80
CA THR A 6 13.77 8.22 28.41
C THR A 6 14.64 8.79 29.53
N GLU A 7 15.31 9.91 29.26
CA GLU A 7 16.06 10.63 30.32
C GLU A 7 15.14 11.18 31.43
N GLU A 8 13.85 11.40 31.14
CA GLU A 8 12.87 11.98 32.07
C GLU A 8 12.03 10.94 32.82
N GLY A 9 12.14 9.66 32.45
CA GLY A 9 11.33 8.57 32.99
C GLY A 9 10.89 7.58 31.91
N ASN A 10 9.95 6.70 32.24
CA ASN A 10 9.38 5.78 31.26
C ASN A 10 8.17 6.43 30.58
N PHE A 11 8.26 6.68 29.28
CA PHE A 11 7.15 7.10 28.45
C PHE A 11 6.29 5.88 28.10
N LEU A 12 4.96 6.03 28.16
CA LEU A 12 4.00 5.00 27.80
C LEU A 12 3.01 5.57 26.79
N SER A 13 2.60 4.76 25.81
CA SER A 13 1.45 5.07 24.95
C SER A 13 0.66 3.81 24.61
N TRP A 14 -0.63 4.00 24.31
CA TRP A 14 -1.56 2.95 23.95
C TRP A 14 -2.66 3.49 23.06
N ARG A 15 -3.40 2.58 22.42
CA ARG A 15 -4.42 2.96 21.45
C ARG A 15 -5.67 3.41 22.18
N LEU A 16 -6.32 4.44 21.63
CA LEU A 16 -7.76 4.56 21.77
C LEU A 16 -8.38 3.79 20.60
N LEU A 17 -9.14 2.74 20.88
CA LEU A 17 -9.78 1.91 19.86
C LEU A 17 -11.08 2.56 19.39
N GLY A 18 -11.50 2.27 18.16
CA GLY A 18 -12.64 2.97 17.53
C GLY A 18 -13.94 2.78 18.33
N HIS A 19 -14.17 1.58 18.86
CA HIS A 19 -15.34 1.27 19.69
C HIS A 19 -15.33 1.90 21.09
N GLU A 20 -14.18 2.43 21.53
CA GLU A 20 -14.04 3.16 22.79
C GLU A 20 -14.39 4.65 22.63
N VAL A 21 -14.48 5.15 21.39
CA VAL A 21 -14.84 6.54 21.09
C VAL A 21 -16.35 6.74 21.21
N THR A 22 -16.74 7.84 21.84
CA THR A 22 -18.16 8.20 22.07
C THR A 22 -18.52 9.61 21.62
N GLY A 23 -17.53 10.41 21.24
CA GLY A 23 -17.72 11.80 20.84
C GLY A 23 -16.39 12.55 20.77
N HIS A 24 -16.46 13.87 20.93
CA HIS A 24 -15.33 14.77 20.85
C HIS A 24 -15.39 15.84 21.96
N GLY A 25 -14.23 16.43 22.27
CA GLY A 25 -14.04 17.49 23.26
C GLY A 25 -13.12 18.59 22.73
N ASP A 26 -12.58 19.41 23.64
CA ASP A 26 -11.76 20.57 23.25
C ASP A 26 -10.37 20.19 22.71
N THR A 27 -9.80 19.09 23.20
CA THR A 27 -8.42 18.68 22.90
C THR A 27 -8.30 17.29 22.27
N GLY A 28 -9.41 16.62 22.01
CA GLY A 28 -9.41 15.24 21.53
C GLY A 28 -10.79 14.61 21.41
N MET A 29 -10.81 13.36 20.96
CA MET A 29 -11.95 12.46 21.05
C MET A 29 -12.25 12.09 22.51
N THR A 30 -13.54 11.92 22.84
CA THR A 30 -14.00 11.47 24.16
C THR A 30 -14.40 10.00 24.12
N GLY A 31 -14.33 9.30 25.25
CA GLY A 31 -14.52 7.85 25.26
C GLY A 31 -14.09 7.22 26.57
N ALA A 32 -13.49 6.03 26.47
CA ALA A 32 -12.87 5.36 27.61
C ALA A 32 -11.78 6.24 28.27
N ASP A 33 -11.75 6.22 29.60
CA ASP A 33 -10.59 6.66 30.38
C ASP A 33 -9.62 5.48 30.57
N PHE A 34 -8.41 5.72 31.08
CA PHE A 34 -7.41 4.67 31.20
C PHE A 34 -6.69 4.70 32.54
N ASN A 35 -6.74 3.58 33.27
CA ASN A 35 -5.90 3.37 34.45
C ASN A 35 -4.54 2.82 34.02
N VAL A 36 -3.47 3.49 34.43
CA VAL A 36 -2.09 3.08 34.21
C VAL A 36 -1.57 2.43 35.49
N TYR A 37 -1.02 1.24 35.38
CA TYR A 37 -0.44 0.48 36.48
C TYR A 37 1.07 0.36 36.33
N ARG A 38 1.79 0.44 37.44
CA ARG A 38 3.20 0.06 37.55
C ARG A 38 3.35 -1.03 38.61
N ASP A 39 3.95 -2.16 38.24
CA ASP A 39 4.22 -3.30 39.13
C ASP A 39 2.96 -3.77 39.90
N GLY A 40 1.80 -3.70 39.23
CA GLY A 40 0.48 -4.04 39.79
C GLY A 40 -0.20 -2.96 40.63
N GLU A 41 0.46 -1.82 40.89
CA GLU A 41 -0.11 -0.68 41.62
C GLU A 41 -0.63 0.40 40.67
N LEU A 42 -1.80 0.97 40.97
CA LEU A 42 -2.38 2.06 40.18
C LEU A 42 -1.48 3.29 40.29
N LEU A 43 -0.96 3.73 39.15
CA LEU A 43 -0.10 4.91 39.03
C LEU A 43 -0.91 6.17 38.71
N ALA A 44 -1.80 6.09 37.72
CA ALA A 44 -2.58 7.23 37.24
C ALA A 44 -3.89 6.81 36.58
N THR A 45 -4.84 7.74 36.48
CA THR A 45 -5.99 7.64 35.58
C THR A 45 -5.87 8.76 34.55
N VAL A 46 -5.77 8.41 33.28
CA VAL A 46 -5.58 9.31 32.13
C VAL A 46 -6.90 9.42 31.37
N THR A 47 -7.37 10.65 31.16
CA THR A 47 -8.70 10.92 30.57
C THR A 47 -8.62 11.69 29.26
N ASP A 48 -7.55 12.45 29.06
CA ASP A 48 -7.35 13.48 28.04
C ASP A 48 -6.30 13.12 26.98
N SER A 49 -5.65 11.96 27.09
CA SER A 49 -4.74 11.40 26.09
C SER A 49 -4.77 9.87 26.14
N THR A 50 -3.89 9.23 25.37
CA THR A 50 -3.55 7.81 25.54
C THR A 50 -2.04 7.60 25.68
N ASN A 51 -1.42 8.50 26.43
CA ASN A 51 -0.02 8.39 26.85
C ASN A 51 0.16 8.81 28.31
N HIS A 52 1.33 8.48 28.86
CA HIS A 52 1.74 8.89 30.19
C HIS A 52 3.26 8.90 30.32
N LEU A 53 3.82 9.80 31.15
CA LEU A 53 5.23 9.77 31.52
C LEU A 53 5.37 9.44 33.00
N ASP A 54 5.90 8.27 33.31
CA ASP A 54 6.26 7.89 34.67
C ASP A 54 7.69 8.34 34.99
N THR A 55 7.83 9.47 35.67
CA THR A 55 9.12 10.05 36.06
C THR A 55 9.86 9.25 37.15
N GLU A 56 9.17 8.32 37.83
CA GLU A 56 9.75 7.47 38.87
C GLU A 56 10.04 6.04 38.39
N GLY A 57 9.67 5.73 37.14
CA GLY A 57 9.85 4.44 36.51
C GLY A 57 11.31 4.08 36.26
N GLY A 58 11.73 2.91 36.74
CA GLY A 58 13.03 2.32 36.40
C GLY A 58 12.97 1.38 35.19
N PRO A 59 14.11 0.89 34.67
CA PRO A 59 14.15 -0.05 33.55
C PRO A 59 13.52 -1.42 33.87
N ASP A 60 13.48 -1.79 35.16
CA ASP A 60 12.86 -3.03 35.62
C ASP A 60 11.35 -2.89 35.87
N ALA A 61 10.78 -1.69 35.72
CA ALA A 61 9.36 -1.46 35.92
C ALA A 61 8.53 -2.28 34.93
N ARG A 62 7.33 -2.63 35.36
CA ARG A 62 6.35 -3.34 34.55
C ARG A 62 5.06 -2.55 34.48
N TYR A 63 4.57 -2.34 33.27
CA TYR A 63 3.40 -1.49 33.05
C TYR A 63 2.26 -2.22 32.40
N ARG A 64 1.06 -1.85 32.80
CA ARG A 64 -0.20 -2.32 32.21
C ARG A 64 -1.19 -1.18 32.17
N VAL A 65 -1.99 -1.12 31.12
CA VAL A 65 -3.10 -0.17 31.00
C VAL A 65 -4.42 -0.91 31.06
N ALA A 66 -5.41 -0.31 31.72
CA ALA A 66 -6.78 -0.79 31.69
C ALA A 66 -7.77 0.30 31.27
N ALA A 67 -8.62 0.02 30.30
CA ALA A 67 -9.72 0.90 29.88
C ALA A 67 -10.79 0.96 30.98
N VAL A 68 -11.29 2.17 31.23
CA VAL A 68 -12.31 2.49 32.23
C VAL A 68 -13.51 3.09 31.51
N VAL A 69 -14.64 2.40 31.57
CA VAL A 69 -15.90 2.85 30.99
C VAL A 69 -16.96 2.90 32.08
N ASP A 70 -17.67 4.03 32.17
CA ASP A 70 -18.66 4.30 33.21
C ASP A 70 -18.12 4.08 34.65
N GLY A 71 -16.82 4.36 34.84
CA GLY A 71 -16.13 4.20 36.12
C GLY A 71 -15.76 2.76 36.49
N VAL A 72 -15.82 1.82 35.54
CA VAL A 72 -15.44 0.41 35.76
C VAL A 72 -14.37 -0.01 34.76
N GLU A 73 -13.37 -0.75 35.22
CA GLU A 73 -12.38 -1.36 34.35
C GLU A 73 -12.99 -2.48 33.50
N VAL A 74 -12.82 -2.40 32.19
CA VAL A 74 -13.44 -3.35 31.23
C VAL A 74 -12.42 -4.14 30.43
N ASP A 75 -11.25 -3.56 30.16
CA ASP A 75 -10.16 -4.18 29.41
C ASP A 75 -8.84 -3.90 30.07
N ALA A 76 -8.11 -4.94 30.47
CA ALA A 76 -6.74 -4.79 30.92
C ALA A 76 -5.79 -5.42 29.89
N GLY A 77 -4.81 -4.63 29.45
CA GLY A 77 -3.77 -5.11 28.55
C GLY A 77 -2.79 -6.06 29.22
N GLU A 78 -1.82 -6.54 28.45
CA GLU A 78 -0.69 -7.28 29.00
C GLU A 78 0.29 -6.36 29.73
N GLU A 79 1.06 -6.98 30.63
CA GLU A 79 2.14 -6.32 31.33
C GLU A 79 3.40 -6.28 30.45
N ILE A 80 3.94 -5.08 30.22
CA ILE A 80 5.11 -4.87 29.35
C ILE A 80 6.27 -4.20 30.10
N ALA A 81 7.48 -4.41 29.60
CA ALA A 81 8.68 -3.72 30.05
C ALA A 81 9.04 -2.55 29.11
N PRO A 82 9.65 -1.48 29.61
CA PRO A 82 10.10 -0.38 28.76
C PRO A 82 11.27 -0.80 27.87
N TRP A 83 11.28 -0.34 26.61
CA TRP A 83 12.44 -0.44 25.73
C TRP A 83 13.58 0.47 26.22
N SER A 84 14.82 0.00 26.16
CA SER A 84 15.96 0.74 26.71
C SER A 84 16.58 1.76 25.75
N GLU A 85 16.44 1.59 24.43
CA GLU A 85 17.21 2.35 23.42
C GLU A 85 16.37 3.39 22.65
N GLY A 86 15.13 3.66 23.06
CA GLY A 86 14.23 4.56 22.32
C GLY A 86 13.65 3.98 21.02
N TYR A 87 14.02 2.74 20.69
CA TYR A 87 13.55 1.97 19.54
C TYR A 87 13.52 0.48 19.88
N TYR A 88 12.86 -0.29 19.02
CA TYR A 88 12.90 -1.75 19.02
C TYR A 88 13.53 -2.27 17.73
N ASP A 89 14.44 -3.25 17.85
CA ASP A 89 15.01 -3.96 16.70
C ASP A 89 14.27 -5.30 16.56
N LEU A 90 13.35 -5.41 15.60
CA LEU A 90 12.70 -6.64 15.20
C LEU A 90 13.70 -7.46 14.37
N PRO A 91 14.22 -8.59 14.88
CA PRO A 91 15.28 -9.33 14.21
C PRO A 91 14.75 -10.02 12.94
N LEU A 92 15.55 -9.99 11.88
CA LEU A 92 15.21 -10.55 10.58
C LEU A 92 16.13 -11.72 10.19
N SER A 93 15.56 -12.70 9.49
CA SER A 93 16.29 -13.82 8.90
C SER A 93 16.68 -13.51 7.45
N LYS A 94 17.77 -12.75 7.29
CA LYS A 94 18.28 -12.32 5.98
C LYS A 94 18.45 -13.50 5.00
N PRO A 95 17.85 -13.46 3.79
CA PRO A 95 18.09 -14.45 2.75
C PRO A 95 19.56 -14.53 2.34
N ALA A 96 19.98 -15.72 1.90
CA ALA A 96 21.33 -15.93 1.39
C ALA A 96 21.57 -15.14 0.09
N ASP A 97 22.80 -14.66 -0.06
CA ASP A 97 23.27 -14.03 -1.30
C ASP A 97 23.23 -15.03 -2.48
N GLY A 98 23.13 -14.51 -3.71
CA GLY A 98 22.98 -15.32 -4.91
C GLY A 98 23.86 -14.90 -6.08
N VAL A 99 23.73 -15.62 -7.18
CA VAL A 99 24.45 -15.37 -8.45
C VAL A 99 23.48 -15.53 -9.62
N THR A 100 23.42 -14.55 -10.51
CA THR A 100 22.56 -14.61 -11.70
C THR A 100 23.10 -15.58 -12.76
N PRO A 101 22.30 -15.95 -13.78
CA PRO A 101 22.80 -16.74 -14.91
C PRO A 101 24.01 -16.11 -15.63
N ALA A 102 24.14 -14.78 -15.60
CA ALA A 102 25.27 -14.04 -16.16
C ALA A 102 26.53 -14.05 -15.26
N GLY A 103 26.48 -14.69 -14.08
CA GLY A 103 27.59 -14.73 -13.12
C GLY A 103 27.71 -13.49 -12.24
N GLU A 104 26.70 -12.61 -12.22
CA GLU A 104 26.66 -11.44 -11.35
C GLU A 104 26.27 -11.85 -9.93
N HIS A 105 27.10 -11.51 -8.94
CA HIS A 105 26.77 -11.72 -7.53
C HIS A 105 25.82 -10.62 -7.03
N TYR A 106 24.83 -11.00 -6.21
CA TYR A 106 23.94 -10.07 -5.54
C TYR A 106 23.72 -10.46 -4.08
N THR A 107 23.35 -9.47 -3.28
CA THR A 107 23.04 -9.61 -1.84
C THR A 107 21.63 -9.09 -1.56
N TYR A 108 21.08 -9.34 -0.37
CA TYR A 108 19.76 -8.85 0.00
C TYR A 108 19.77 -7.67 0.98
N SER A 109 18.76 -6.80 0.85
CA SER A 109 18.36 -5.84 1.88
C SER A 109 16.87 -5.92 2.12
N ALA A 110 16.44 -5.81 3.38
CA ALA A 110 15.03 -5.60 3.70
C ALA A 110 14.56 -4.32 3.02
N ASN A 111 13.33 -4.25 2.54
CA ASN A 111 12.88 -3.18 1.67
C ASN A 111 11.52 -2.65 2.16
N ASP A 112 10.53 -2.51 1.27
CA ASP A 112 9.18 -2.10 1.62
C ASP A 112 8.52 -3.10 2.59
N VAL A 113 7.74 -2.57 3.54
CA VAL A 113 7.06 -3.34 4.57
C VAL A 113 5.57 -2.98 4.58
N SER A 114 4.72 -3.99 4.76
CA SER A 114 3.31 -3.84 5.08
C SER A 114 3.01 -4.52 6.43
N VAL A 115 1.81 -4.32 6.95
CA VAL A 115 1.35 -4.89 8.22
C VAL A 115 -0.04 -5.49 8.10
N GLY A 116 -0.26 -6.58 8.82
CA GLY A 116 -1.54 -7.27 8.92
C GLY A 116 -1.58 -8.09 10.20
N ASP A 117 -2.76 -8.19 10.83
CA ASP A 117 -2.97 -9.16 11.91
C ASP A 117 -3.29 -10.48 11.25
N VAL A 118 -2.32 -11.39 11.17
CA VAL A 118 -2.45 -12.60 10.36
C VAL A 118 -2.97 -13.80 11.16
N ASN A 119 -3.08 -13.66 12.47
CA ASN A 119 -3.47 -14.74 13.37
C ASN A 119 -4.73 -14.40 14.22
N GLY A 120 -5.19 -13.15 14.19
CA GLY A 120 -6.40 -12.66 14.83
C GLY A 120 -6.22 -12.29 16.30
N ASP A 121 -4.99 -12.03 16.76
CA ASP A 121 -4.68 -11.72 18.16
C ASP A 121 -4.74 -10.20 18.49
N GLY A 122 -5.02 -9.36 17.49
CA GLY A 122 -5.10 -7.90 17.61
C GLY A 122 -3.75 -7.19 17.51
N ARG A 123 -2.67 -7.88 17.12
CA ARG A 123 -1.34 -7.32 16.89
C ARG A 123 -0.97 -7.45 15.42
N TYR A 124 -0.15 -6.52 14.95
CA TYR A 124 0.35 -6.57 13.58
C TYR A 124 1.60 -7.44 13.49
N GLU A 125 1.57 -8.38 12.56
CA GLU A 125 2.75 -8.96 11.93
C GLU A 125 3.32 -8.01 10.86
N PHE A 126 4.60 -8.19 10.56
CA PHE A 126 5.36 -7.39 9.60
C PHE A 126 5.63 -8.23 8.36
N ILE A 127 5.10 -7.79 7.22
CA ILE A 127 5.29 -8.44 5.92
C ILE A 127 6.41 -7.69 5.20
N VAL A 128 7.55 -8.35 5.01
CA VAL A 128 8.81 -7.74 4.57
C VAL A 128 9.17 -8.21 3.18
N LYS A 129 9.25 -7.27 2.23
CA LYS A 129 9.86 -7.54 0.92
C LYS A 129 11.38 -7.49 1.02
N TRP A 130 12.06 -8.51 0.52
CA TRP A 130 13.51 -8.52 0.35
C TRP A 130 13.88 -8.15 -1.08
N ASP A 131 14.66 -7.09 -1.22
CA ASP A 131 15.12 -6.61 -2.51
C ASP A 131 16.58 -7.06 -2.75
N PRO A 132 16.87 -7.75 -3.87
CA PRO A 132 18.23 -8.08 -4.23
C PRO A 132 18.97 -6.82 -4.70
N SER A 133 20.26 -6.71 -4.41
CA SER A 133 21.09 -5.54 -4.71
C SER A 133 21.24 -5.23 -6.20
N ASN A 134 20.76 -6.11 -7.07
CA ASN A 134 20.71 -5.95 -8.50
C ASN A 134 19.26 -5.88 -9.03
N SER A 135 18.28 -5.47 -8.21
CA SER A 135 16.95 -5.07 -8.68
C SER A 135 17.04 -3.97 -9.73
N LYS A 136 15.99 -3.84 -10.56
CA LYS A 136 16.01 -3.00 -11.76
C LYS A 136 14.78 -2.11 -11.83
N ASP A 137 14.99 -0.86 -12.23
CA ASP A 137 13.89 -0.13 -12.88
C ASP A 137 13.55 -0.83 -14.21
N VAL A 138 12.29 -0.74 -14.67
CA VAL A 138 11.87 -1.42 -15.90
C VAL A 138 12.65 -0.98 -17.16
N SER A 139 13.22 0.23 -17.17
CA SER A 139 14.07 0.71 -18.26
C SER A 139 15.48 0.10 -18.27
N GLN A 140 15.87 -0.59 -17.20
CA GLN A 140 17.21 -1.11 -17.01
C GLN A 140 17.32 -2.58 -17.43
N ARG A 141 18.39 -2.92 -18.14
CA ARG A 141 18.71 -4.29 -18.56
C ARG A 141 19.44 -5.05 -17.46
N GLY A 142 19.40 -6.37 -17.54
CA GLY A 142 20.11 -7.28 -16.63
C GLY A 142 19.16 -8.19 -15.86
N TYR A 143 19.68 -9.35 -15.48
CA TYR A 143 19.04 -10.26 -14.55
C TYR A 143 18.87 -9.61 -13.16
N THR A 144 17.92 -10.14 -12.40
CA THR A 144 17.75 -9.84 -10.98
C THR A 144 17.82 -11.12 -10.17
N GLY A 145 18.17 -11.01 -8.89
CA GLY A 145 17.84 -12.06 -7.92
C GLY A 145 16.33 -12.24 -7.76
N ASN A 146 15.93 -13.31 -7.07
CA ASN A 146 14.53 -13.53 -6.72
C ASN A 146 14.05 -12.48 -5.71
N VAL A 147 12.75 -12.18 -5.74
CA VAL A 147 12.08 -11.42 -4.68
C VAL A 147 11.59 -12.40 -3.62
N HIS A 148 11.73 -12.04 -2.34
CA HIS A 148 11.15 -12.79 -1.23
C HIS A 148 10.19 -11.91 -0.44
N ILE A 149 9.05 -12.47 -0.02
CA ILE A 149 8.11 -11.86 0.91
C ILE A 149 8.08 -12.71 2.18
N ASP A 150 8.47 -12.14 3.31
CA ASP A 150 8.49 -12.80 4.62
C ASP A 150 7.38 -12.26 5.52
N THR A 151 6.83 -13.10 6.39
CA THR A 151 5.94 -12.66 7.46
C THR A 151 6.59 -12.92 8.82
N TYR A 152 6.77 -11.85 9.60
CA TYR A 152 7.35 -11.89 10.94
C TYR A 152 6.35 -11.46 12.01
N THR A 153 6.30 -12.21 13.11
CA THR A 153 5.70 -11.73 14.36
C THR A 153 6.55 -10.60 14.97
N PHE A 154 5.95 -9.84 15.89
CA PHE A 154 6.66 -8.74 16.55
C PHE A 154 7.93 -9.18 17.30
N ASP A 155 7.98 -10.42 17.81
CA ASP A 155 9.16 -10.96 18.49
C ASP A 155 10.26 -11.46 17.54
N GLY A 156 10.04 -11.35 16.23
CA GLY A 156 10.99 -11.72 15.18
C GLY A 156 10.94 -13.19 14.77
N THR A 157 9.87 -13.93 15.14
CA THR A 157 9.64 -15.26 14.60
C THR A 157 9.25 -15.16 13.12
N LEU A 158 10.03 -15.79 12.24
CA LEU A 158 9.70 -15.93 10.82
C LEU A 158 8.65 -17.03 10.65
N LEU A 159 7.41 -16.66 10.29
CA LEU A 159 6.32 -17.61 10.09
C LEU A 159 6.50 -18.41 8.80
N HIS A 160 6.76 -17.70 7.70
CA HIS A 160 6.97 -18.28 6.37
C HIS A 160 7.65 -17.26 5.43
N ARG A 161 8.15 -17.77 4.31
CA ARG A 161 8.73 -17.00 3.20
C ARG A 161 8.09 -17.42 1.89
N ILE A 162 7.66 -16.46 1.09
CA ILE A 162 7.25 -16.68 -0.30
C ILE A 162 8.42 -16.28 -1.19
N ASP A 163 9.03 -17.25 -1.87
CA ASP A 163 10.03 -17.02 -2.92
C ASP A 163 9.32 -16.90 -4.27
N LEU A 164 9.32 -15.71 -4.87
CA LEU A 164 8.62 -15.46 -6.13
C LEU A 164 9.25 -16.17 -7.33
N GLY A 165 10.45 -16.72 -7.17
CA GLY A 165 11.13 -17.48 -8.21
C GLY A 165 11.73 -16.58 -9.29
N VAL A 166 12.18 -17.21 -10.38
CA VAL A 166 12.92 -16.54 -11.45
C VAL A 166 12.04 -15.76 -12.43
N ASN A 167 10.75 -16.07 -12.47
CA ASN A 167 9.80 -15.51 -13.44
C ASN A 167 9.08 -14.25 -12.95
N ILE A 168 9.47 -13.73 -11.77
CA ILE A 168 9.12 -12.38 -11.31
C ILE A 168 10.39 -11.57 -11.16
N ARG A 169 10.49 -10.49 -11.94
CA ARG A 169 11.64 -9.60 -11.92
C ARG A 169 11.62 -8.70 -10.68
N ALA A 170 12.78 -8.43 -10.10
CA ALA A 170 12.88 -7.57 -8.92
C ALA A 170 13.00 -6.08 -9.28
N GLY A 171 12.23 -5.23 -8.60
CA GLY A 171 12.24 -3.79 -8.76
C GLY A 171 10.93 -3.15 -8.31
N ALA A 172 10.93 -1.83 -8.18
CA ALA A 172 9.79 -1.08 -7.62
C ALA A 172 8.46 -1.32 -8.37
N HIS A 173 8.51 -1.41 -9.70
CA HIS A 173 7.31 -1.46 -10.55
C HIS A 173 6.73 -2.87 -10.73
N TYR A 174 7.37 -3.92 -10.20
CA TYR A 174 6.95 -5.32 -10.40
C TYR A 174 6.01 -5.81 -9.30
N THR A 175 6.55 -6.32 -8.18
CA THR A 175 5.75 -6.90 -7.10
C THR A 175 5.10 -5.82 -6.24
N GLN A 176 3.77 -5.76 -6.32
CA GLN A 176 2.92 -4.97 -5.42
C GLN A 176 2.15 -5.96 -4.53
N PHE A 177 2.40 -5.95 -3.22
CA PHE A 177 1.89 -6.95 -2.27
C PHE A 177 0.90 -6.36 -1.27
N LEU A 178 -0.38 -6.75 -1.42
CA LEU A 178 -1.44 -6.29 -0.53
C LEU A 178 -1.53 -7.20 0.69
N VAL A 179 -1.77 -6.58 1.86
CA VAL A 179 -1.96 -7.28 3.14
C VAL A 179 -3.20 -6.69 3.83
N TYR A 180 -4.24 -7.50 3.93
CA TYR A 180 -5.54 -7.08 4.46
C TYR A 180 -6.40 -8.31 4.80
N ASP A 181 -7.33 -8.16 5.74
CA ASP A 181 -8.40 -9.14 5.99
C ASP A 181 -9.51 -8.90 4.95
N PHE A 182 -9.44 -9.64 3.84
CA PHE A 182 -10.30 -9.40 2.69
C PHE A 182 -11.69 -10.03 2.81
N ASP A 183 -11.83 -11.14 3.55
CA ASP A 183 -13.12 -11.81 3.73
C ASP A 183 -13.82 -11.47 5.06
N GLY A 184 -13.15 -10.76 5.97
CA GLY A 184 -13.69 -10.37 7.26
C GLY A 184 -13.74 -11.51 8.27
N ASP A 185 -12.78 -12.44 8.24
CA ASP A 185 -12.67 -13.49 9.25
C ASP A 185 -11.89 -13.07 10.52
N GLY A 186 -11.25 -11.89 10.47
CA GLY A 186 -10.42 -11.33 11.54
C GLY A 186 -8.93 -11.58 11.36
N ARG A 187 -8.50 -12.17 10.24
CA ARG A 187 -7.09 -12.44 9.90
C ARG A 187 -6.78 -11.90 8.52
N SER A 188 -5.57 -11.40 8.34
CA SER A 188 -5.15 -10.80 7.07
C SER A 188 -4.64 -11.87 6.10
N GLU A 189 -5.10 -11.82 4.85
CA GLU A 189 -4.48 -12.49 3.72
C GLU A 189 -3.40 -11.61 3.08
N MET A 190 -2.62 -12.24 2.21
CA MET A 190 -1.74 -11.55 1.26
C MET A 190 -2.19 -11.82 -0.17
N MET A 191 -2.15 -10.80 -1.04
CA MET A 191 -2.50 -10.94 -2.46
C MET A 191 -1.50 -10.23 -3.35
N PHE A 192 -0.93 -10.95 -4.33
CA PHE A 192 0.00 -10.37 -5.31
C PHE A 192 0.22 -11.23 -6.54
N LYS A 193 0.81 -10.59 -7.56
CA LYS A 193 1.24 -11.24 -8.80
C LYS A 193 2.32 -12.28 -8.54
N THR A 194 2.10 -13.49 -9.06
CA THR A 194 3.02 -14.63 -9.00
C THR A 194 3.23 -15.22 -10.40
N ALA A 195 4.07 -16.25 -10.51
CA ALA A 195 4.40 -16.88 -11.78
C ALA A 195 4.84 -18.35 -11.56
N PRO A 196 5.01 -19.14 -12.63
CA PRO A 196 5.67 -20.44 -12.51
C PRO A 196 7.01 -20.33 -11.77
N GLY A 197 7.27 -21.21 -10.80
CA GLY A 197 8.46 -21.16 -9.96
C GLY A 197 8.27 -20.49 -8.60
N THR A 198 7.16 -19.78 -8.36
CA THR A 198 6.85 -19.23 -7.02
C THR A 198 6.62 -20.34 -5.99
N LYS A 199 7.22 -20.21 -4.80
CA LYS A 199 7.17 -21.20 -3.71
C LYS A 199 6.81 -20.59 -2.37
N ILE A 200 6.10 -21.37 -1.56
CA ILE A 200 5.90 -21.16 -0.12
C ILE A 200 6.95 -21.98 0.63
N ILE A 201 7.66 -21.33 1.55
CA ILE A 201 8.66 -21.94 2.44
C ILE A 201 8.20 -21.75 3.88
N THR A 202 8.05 -22.84 4.62
CA THR A 202 7.73 -22.80 6.05
C THR A 202 8.95 -23.14 6.90
N TYR A 203 8.93 -22.75 8.18
CA TYR A 203 10.06 -22.92 9.09
C TYR A 203 9.68 -23.78 10.30
N ASP A 204 10.66 -24.48 10.88
CA ASP A 204 10.50 -25.19 12.14
C ASP A 204 10.77 -24.27 13.34
N ASP A 205 10.58 -24.78 14.57
CA ASP A 205 10.81 -24.03 15.81
C ASP A 205 12.27 -23.55 15.98
N ASN A 206 13.22 -24.06 15.19
CA ASN A 206 14.61 -23.62 15.20
C ASN A 206 14.90 -22.54 14.13
N GLY A 207 13.91 -22.16 13.33
CA GLY A 207 14.05 -21.21 12.22
C GLY A 207 14.67 -21.81 10.96
N GLU A 208 14.73 -23.14 10.84
CA GLU A 208 15.24 -23.83 9.65
C GLU A 208 14.10 -24.16 8.66
N PRO A 209 14.32 -24.13 7.33
CA PRO A 209 13.29 -24.49 6.36
C PRO A 209 12.73 -25.90 6.59
N ALA A 210 11.43 -25.99 6.85
CA ALA A 210 10.71 -27.24 7.13
C ALA A 210 10.07 -27.84 5.87
N SER A 211 9.52 -27.00 4.98
CA SER A 211 8.95 -27.44 3.71
C SER A 211 9.03 -26.36 2.63
N GLU A 212 9.05 -26.79 1.37
CA GLU A 212 8.90 -25.93 0.19
C GLU A 212 7.80 -26.50 -0.70
N GLN A 213 6.88 -25.66 -1.16
CA GLN A 213 5.79 -26.05 -2.07
C GLN A 213 5.60 -24.99 -3.14
N TYR A 214 5.47 -25.39 -4.40
CA TYR A 214 5.07 -24.44 -5.45
C TYR A 214 3.61 -24.05 -5.26
N ILE A 215 3.26 -22.83 -5.67
CA ILE A 215 1.85 -22.47 -5.90
C ILE A 215 1.24 -23.39 -6.97
N THR A 216 -0.08 -23.48 -7.00
CA THR A 216 -0.81 -24.24 -7.99
C THR A 216 -0.75 -23.53 -9.34
N MET A 217 -0.40 -24.29 -10.37
CA MET A 217 -0.53 -23.85 -11.77
C MET A 217 -1.93 -24.17 -12.28
N PRO A 218 -2.62 -23.23 -12.98
CA PRO A 218 -3.92 -23.51 -13.60
C PRO A 218 -3.90 -24.76 -14.50
N GLU A 219 -5.00 -25.52 -14.54
CA GLU A 219 -5.08 -26.77 -15.33
C GLU A 219 -4.85 -26.54 -16.82
N GLU A 220 -5.30 -25.39 -17.34
CA GLU A 220 -5.10 -25.00 -18.74
C GLU A 220 -3.61 -24.80 -19.06
N ASP A 221 -2.84 -24.25 -18.12
CA ASP A 221 -1.40 -24.04 -18.29
C ASP A 221 -0.61 -25.34 -18.21
N LEU A 222 -0.97 -26.24 -17.28
CA LEU A 222 -0.42 -27.58 -17.25
C LEU A 222 -0.73 -28.36 -18.55
N ALA A 223 -1.93 -28.17 -19.11
CA ALA A 223 -2.32 -28.77 -20.39
C ALA A 223 -1.59 -28.15 -21.59
N ALA A 224 -1.23 -26.86 -21.52
CA ALA A 224 -0.39 -26.17 -22.48
C ALA A 224 1.09 -26.57 -22.38
N GLY A 225 1.48 -27.23 -21.29
CA GLY A 225 2.80 -27.82 -21.09
C GLY A 225 3.78 -26.95 -20.30
N TRP A 226 3.29 -25.91 -19.63
CA TRP A 226 4.09 -25.07 -18.75
C TRP A 226 4.49 -25.82 -17.47
N SER A 227 5.63 -25.43 -16.88
CA SER A 227 6.18 -26.06 -15.68
C SER A 227 6.78 -25.02 -14.73
N HIS A 228 6.82 -25.32 -13.42
CA HIS A 228 7.48 -24.43 -12.45
C HIS A 228 9.02 -24.40 -12.60
N GLU A 229 9.60 -25.32 -13.37
CA GLU A 229 11.01 -25.37 -13.73
C GLU A 229 11.36 -24.48 -14.95
N ASP A 230 10.36 -23.90 -15.62
CA ASP A 230 10.59 -23.01 -16.76
C ASP A 230 11.27 -21.70 -16.32
N ASP A 231 12.20 -21.21 -17.14
CA ASP A 231 12.89 -19.93 -16.95
C ASP A 231 12.63 -19.04 -18.16
N TYR A 232 11.74 -18.05 -17.99
CA TYR A 232 11.34 -17.13 -19.05
C TYR A 232 12.21 -15.86 -19.09
N ARG A 233 13.28 -15.79 -18.28
CA ARG A 233 14.22 -14.67 -18.33
C ARG A 233 15.02 -14.75 -19.63
N MET A 234 14.80 -13.79 -20.53
CA MET A 234 15.49 -13.77 -21.81
C MET A 234 16.99 -13.54 -21.63
N SER A 235 17.82 -14.33 -22.30
CA SER A 235 19.18 -13.90 -22.65
C SER A 235 19.15 -12.96 -23.86
N ALA A 236 20.26 -12.29 -24.14
CA ALA A 236 20.41 -11.49 -25.36
C ALA A 236 20.21 -12.30 -26.66
N ALA A 237 20.53 -13.60 -26.64
CA ALA A 237 20.28 -14.48 -27.78
C ALA A 237 18.79 -14.81 -27.91
N ASP A 238 18.11 -15.08 -26.81
CA ASP A 238 16.67 -15.37 -26.79
C ASP A 238 15.87 -14.14 -27.24
N TYR A 239 16.26 -12.94 -26.80
CA TYR A 239 15.62 -11.71 -27.25
C TYR A 239 15.80 -11.47 -28.75
N ARG A 240 17.00 -11.73 -29.31
CA ARG A 240 17.18 -11.68 -30.78
C ARG A 240 16.22 -12.65 -31.46
N GLU A 241 16.14 -13.88 -30.97
CA GLU A 241 15.25 -14.91 -31.52
C GLU A 241 13.78 -14.51 -31.45
N HIS A 242 13.36 -13.91 -30.33
CA HIS A 242 12.03 -13.36 -30.13
C HIS A 242 11.68 -12.29 -31.17
N VAL A 243 12.59 -11.34 -31.42
CA VAL A 243 12.40 -10.31 -32.46
C VAL A 243 12.33 -10.93 -33.86
N VAL A 244 13.11 -11.97 -34.16
CA VAL A 244 12.98 -12.71 -35.43
C VAL A 244 11.57 -13.32 -35.56
N GLY A 245 11.05 -13.91 -34.49
CA GLY A 245 9.68 -14.45 -34.44
C GLY A 245 8.63 -13.37 -34.71
N MET A 246 8.73 -12.23 -34.01
CA MET A 246 7.87 -11.06 -34.23
C MET A 246 7.91 -10.59 -35.70
N PHE A 247 9.09 -10.50 -36.30
CA PHE A 247 9.24 -10.04 -37.68
C PHE A 247 8.71 -11.05 -38.70
N LEU A 248 8.85 -12.36 -38.47
CA LEU A 248 8.23 -13.39 -39.31
C LEU A 248 6.71 -13.25 -39.34
N GLY A 249 6.10 -13.00 -38.18
CA GLY A 249 4.66 -12.80 -38.02
C GLY A 249 4.14 -11.43 -38.46
N TRP A 250 5.00 -10.50 -38.91
CA TRP A 250 4.61 -9.09 -39.14
C TRP A 250 3.38 -8.94 -40.05
N HIS A 251 3.35 -9.68 -41.16
CA HIS A 251 2.25 -9.64 -42.14
C HIS A 251 0.90 -10.17 -41.62
N GLU A 252 0.90 -10.88 -40.49
CA GLU A 252 -0.29 -11.43 -39.83
C GLU A 252 -0.73 -10.57 -38.63
N HIS A 253 0.10 -9.61 -38.20
CA HIS A 253 -0.23 -8.75 -37.06
C HIS A 253 -1.54 -7.99 -37.33
N PRO A 254 -2.52 -7.96 -36.40
CA PRO A 254 -3.83 -7.35 -36.63
C PRO A 254 -3.75 -5.91 -37.16
N GLU A 255 -2.93 -5.06 -36.54
CA GLU A 255 -2.73 -3.67 -36.96
C GLU A 255 -2.14 -3.52 -38.38
N VAL A 256 -1.36 -4.50 -38.85
CA VAL A 256 -0.82 -4.52 -40.21
C VAL A 256 -1.89 -4.96 -41.21
N VAL A 257 -2.67 -5.97 -40.86
CA VAL A 257 -3.78 -6.49 -41.67
C VAL A 257 -4.88 -5.43 -41.85
N GLU A 258 -5.17 -4.68 -40.79
CA GLU A 258 -6.16 -3.59 -40.79
C GLU A 258 -5.64 -2.32 -41.49
N GLY A 259 -4.33 -2.23 -41.73
CA GLY A 259 -3.69 -1.09 -42.40
C GLY A 259 -3.44 0.10 -41.49
N ASN A 260 -3.51 -0.09 -40.17
CA ASN A 260 -3.14 0.91 -39.17
C ASN A 260 -1.61 1.05 -39.09
N TRP A 261 -0.88 -0.05 -39.28
CA TRP A 261 0.59 -0.10 -39.31
C TRP A 261 1.16 -0.31 -40.72
N PRO A 262 2.44 0.01 -40.94
CA PRO A 262 3.08 -0.20 -42.23
C PRO A 262 3.05 -1.68 -42.67
N ALA A 263 2.70 -1.91 -43.93
CA ALA A 263 2.62 -3.26 -44.51
C ALA A 263 3.95 -4.04 -44.49
N THR A 264 5.08 -3.33 -44.36
CA THR A 264 6.42 -3.91 -44.26
C THR A 264 7.22 -3.24 -43.14
N LEU A 265 8.10 -4.00 -42.50
CA LEU A 265 9.03 -3.51 -41.48
C LEU A 265 9.98 -2.44 -42.05
N GLU A 266 10.44 -2.61 -43.30
CA GLU A 266 11.25 -1.59 -43.98
C GLU A 266 10.54 -0.25 -44.07
N SER A 267 9.24 -0.26 -44.39
CA SER A 267 8.43 0.97 -44.37
C SER A 267 8.27 1.52 -42.95
N ALA A 268 8.17 0.66 -41.93
CA ALA A 268 8.12 1.09 -40.54
C ALA A 268 9.45 1.73 -40.09
N PHE A 269 10.58 1.24 -40.57
CA PHE A 269 11.90 1.81 -40.31
C PHE A 269 12.25 3.00 -41.21
N GLY A 270 11.43 3.31 -42.21
CA GLY A 270 11.66 4.39 -43.16
C GLY A 270 12.76 4.12 -44.19
N ILE A 271 12.97 2.85 -44.56
CA ILE A 271 13.93 2.42 -45.59
C ILE A 271 13.21 1.81 -46.81
N GLU A 272 13.93 1.71 -47.95
CA GLU A 272 13.41 1.05 -49.15
C GLU A 272 13.19 -0.46 -48.88
N GLN A 273 12.06 -0.99 -49.35
CA GLN A 273 11.71 -2.41 -49.22
C GLN A 273 12.77 -3.28 -49.91
N ARG A 274 13.24 -4.32 -49.22
CA ARG A 274 14.28 -5.23 -49.69
C ARG A 274 13.77 -6.64 -49.93
N TYR A 275 12.72 -7.04 -49.22
CA TYR A 275 12.22 -8.41 -49.21
C TYR A 275 10.73 -8.49 -49.57
N ASP A 276 10.29 -9.69 -49.96
CA ASP A 276 8.90 -10.02 -50.19
C ASP A 276 8.27 -10.57 -48.88
N TYR A 277 6.97 -10.33 -48.68
CA TYR A 277 6.21 -10.83 -47.53
C TYR A 277 5.26 -11.97 -47.99
N PRO A 278 5.05 -13.03 -47.19
CA PRO A 278 5.64 -13.30 -45.87
C PRO A 278 7.16 -13.47 -45.92
N LEU A 279 7.85 -12.93 -44.91
CA LEU A 279 9.30 -13.01 -44.82
C LEU A 279 9.76 -14.46 -44.72
N SER A 280 10.87 -14.79 -45.40
CA SER A 280 11.58 -16.02 -45.06
C SER A 280 12.30 -15.83 -43.72
N ARG A 281 12.66 -16.95 -43.07
CA ARG A 281 13.47 -16.92 -41.84
C ARG A 281 14.75 -16.10 -41.99
N VAL A 282 15.44 -16.26 -43.13
CA VAL A 282 16.70 -15.55 -43.41
C VAL A 282 16.46 -14.04 -43.51
N ASP A 283 15.41 -13.63 -44.22
CA ASP A 283 15.09 -12.21 -44.40
C ASP A 283 14.68 -11.55 -43.08
N ALA A 284 13.93 -12.26 -42.23
CA ALA A 284 13.57 -11.79 -40.88
C ALA A 284 14.79 -11.67 -39.96
N GLU A 285 15.77 -12.58 -40.06
CA GLU A 285 17.04 -12.48 -39.34
C GLU A 285 17.85 -11.26 -39.80
N GLU A 286 17.94 -11.01 -41.12
CA GLU A 286 18.63 -9.83 -41.66
C GLU A 286 17.96 -8.51 -41.23
N LEU A 287 16.61 -8.44 -41.25
CA LEU A 287 15.87 -7.29 -40.76
C LEU A 287 15.99 -7.10 -39.24
N THR A 288 16.02 -8.19 -38.47
CA THR A 288 16.24 -8.15 -37.02
C THR A 288 17.62 -7.59 -36.70
N ASP A 289 18.66 -8.05 -37.39
CA ASP A 289 20.01 -7.54 -37.18
C ASP A 289 20.11 -6.07 -37.58
N TYR A 290 19.48 -5.65 -38.68
CA TYR A 290 19.34 -4.23 -39.01
C TYR A 290 18.62 -3.43 -37.93
N PHE A 291 17.51 -3.95 -37.38
CA PHE A 291 16.77 -3.30 -36.32
C PHE A 291 17.62 -3.08 -35.07
N LEU A 292 18.31 -4.13 -34.62
CA LEU A 292 19.10 -4.13 -33.39
C LEU A 292 20.41 -3.33 -33.51
N ASP A 293 21.07 -3.37 -34.67
CA ASP A 293 22.42 -2.81 -34.85
C ASP A 293 22.45 -1.44 -35.53
N GLU A 294 21.41 -1.10 -36.31
CA GLU A 294 21.35 0.15 -37.08
C GLU A 294 20.16 1.02 -36.69
N TYR A 295 18.93 0.50 -36.83
CA TYR A 295 17.73 1.31 -36.62
C TYR A 295 17.62 1.80 -35.18
N ALA A 296 17.56 0.89 -34.20
CA ALA A 296 17.38 1.25 -32.80
C ALA A 296 18.52 2.16 -32.28
N PRO A 297 19.81 1.88 -32.52
CA PRO A 297 20.90 2.78 -32.16
C PRO A 297 20.85 4.15 -32.85
N SER A 298 20.30 4.23 -34.08
CA SER A 298 20.12 5.52 -34.77
C SER A 298 19.05 6.40 -34.13
N ARG A 299 18.04 5.79 -33.48
CA ARG A 299 16.99 6.48 -32.72
C ARG A 299 17.53 7.03 -31.40
N SER A 300 18.36 6.25 -30.71
CA SER A 300 19.08 6.65 -29.50
C SER A 300 20.28 5.75 -29.26
N GLY A 301 21.44 6.34 -28.94
CA GLY A 301 22.65 5.55 -28.60
C GLY A 301 22.52 4.69 -27.33
N ASN A 302 21.45 4.88 -26.55
CA ASN A 302 21.15 4.05 -25.38
C ASN A 302 20.27 2.83 -25.71
N ASN A 303 19.78 2.70 -26.94
CA ASN A 303 19.05 1.52 -27.40
C ASN A 303 20.04 0.37 -27.65
N ARG A 304 20.58 -0.18 -26.57
CA ARG A 304 21.58 -1.27 -26.57
C ARG A 304 20.88 -2.63 -26.52
N LEU A 305 20.06 -2.91 -27.52
CA LEU A 305 19.17 -4.08 -27.53
C LEU A 305 19.90 -5.43 -27.69
N ARG A 306 21.17 -5.42 -28.14
CA ARG A 306 22.08 -6.58 -28.08
C ARG A 306 22.49 -6.99 -26.67
N GLU A 307 22.17 -6.17 -25.67
CA GLU A 307 22.43 -6.42 -24.25
C GLU A 307 21.13 -6.61 -23.48
N PHE A 308 20.01 -6.79 -24.18
CA PHE A 308 18.72 -7.03 -23.55
C PHE A 308 18.73 -8.42 -22.91
N GLU A 309 18.68 -8.46 -21.58
CA GLU A 309 18.68 -9.70 -20.82
C GLU A 309 17.96 -9.54 -19.49
N GLY A 310 17.45 -10.64 -18.94
CA GLY A 310 16.83 -10.72 -17.63
C GLY A 310 15.39 -10.23 -17.54
N PHE A 311 14.75 -9.92 -18.67
CA PHE A 311 13.32 -9.58 -18.74
C PHE A 311 12.47 -10.84 -18.96
N ILE A 312 11.23 -10.79 -18.48
CA ILE A 312 10.21 -11.82 -18.66
C ILE A 312 9.08 -11.22 -19.47
N VAL A 313 9.10 -11.43 -20.78
CA VAL A 313 8.11 -10.87 -21.72
C VAL A 313 7.20 -11.93 -22.34
N ASP A 314 7.33 -13.17 -21.87
CA ASP A 314 6.51 -14.32 -22.25
C ASP A 314 6.30 -15.22 -21.02
N GLY A 315 5.43 -16.23 -21.16
CA GLY A 315 5.07 -17.18 -20.13
C GLY A 315 3.87 -16.73 -19.28
N PRO A 316 3.25 -17.68 -18.55
CA PRO A 316 2.08 -17.40 -17.72
C PRO A 316 2.33 -16.39 -16.61
N GLU A 317 1.27 -15.67 -16.23
CA GLU A 317 1.26 -14.73 -15.11
C GLU A 317 0.06 -15.04 -14.24
N TYR A 318 0.23 -15.02 -12.91
CA TYR A 318 -0.81 -15.39 -11.98
C TYR A 318 -1.07 -14.30 -10.94
N LEU A 319 -2.26 -14.35 -10.34
CA LEU A 319 -2.59 -13.66 -9.09
C LEU A 319 -2.87 -14.74 -8.04
N THR A 320 -2.18 -14.68 -6.91
CA THR A 320 -2.36 -15.66 -5.82
C THR A 320 -2.81 -14.96 -4.54
N VAL A 321 -3.77 -15.58 -3.85
CA VAL A 321 -4.16 -15.28 -2.47
C VAL A 321 -3.45 -16.26 -1.54
N PHE A 322 -2.83 -15.73 -0.49
CA PHE A 322 -2.16 -16.51 0.55
C PHE A 322 -2.78 -16.24 1.92
N ASP A 323 -2.96 -17.27 2.73
CA ASP A 323 -3.21 -17.13 4.17
C ASP A 323 -2.03 -16.41 4.81
N GLY A 324 -2.26 -15.28 5.48
CA GLY A 324 -1.17 -14.46 6.00
C GLY A 324 -0.41 -15.09 7.15
N GLY A 325 -0.96 -16.08 7.86
CA GLY A 325 -0.31 -16.68 9.03
C GLY A 325 0.62 -17.82 8.64
N SER A 326 0.11 -18.76 7.87
CA SER A 326 0.83 -19.95 7.42
C SER A 326 1.55 -19.76 6.08
N GLY A 327 1.20 -18.72 5.31
CA GLY A 327 1.66 -18.53 3.94
C GLY A 327 1.05 -19.51 2.94
N ALA A 328 0.04 -20.29 3.35
CA ALA A 328 -0.57 -21.29 2.48
C ALA A 328 -1.28 -20.63 1.31
N GLU A 329 -1.11 -21.19 0.12
CA GLU A 329 -1.93 -20.81 -1.03
C GLU A 329 -3.41 -21.10 -0.74
N LEU A 330 -4.25 -20.08 -0.96
CA LEU A 330 -5.71 -20.20 -0.87
C LEU A 330 -6.32 -20.34 -2.27
N GLU A 331 -5.93 -19.50 -3.22
CA GLU A 331 -6.32 -19.60 -4.62
C GLU A 331 -5.28 -18.96 -5.53
N THR A 332 -5.07 -19.54 -6.71
CA THR A 332 -4.30 -18.95 -7.81
C THR A 332 -5.16 -18.89 -9.07
N ILE A 333 -5.24 -17.70 -9.67
CA ILE A 333 -5.91 -17.45 -10.96
C ILE A 333 -4.92 -16.83 -11.95
N GLU A 334 -5.30 -16.77 -13.23
CA GLU A 334 -4.54 -15.99 -14.22
C GLU A 334 -4.51 -14.50 -13.84
N TYR A 335 -3.35 -13.85 -14.03
CA TYR A 335 -3.21 -12.43 -13.78
C TYR A 335 -3.96 -11.63 -14.84
N LYS A 336 -5.02 -10.94 -14.42
CA LYS A 336 -5.69 -9.93 -15.22
C LYS A 336 -5.21 -8.55 -14.75
N PRO A 337 -4.86 -7.64 -15.66
CA PRO A 337 -4.84 -7.74 -17.12
C PRO A 337 -3.59 -8.47 -17.64
N GLY A 338 -3.79 -9.37 -18.61
CA GLY A 338 -2.70 -10.13 -19.22
C GLY A 338 -1.71 -9.26 -20.01
N ARG A 339 -0.52 -9.81 -20.26
CA ARG A 339 0.61 -9.11 -20.90
C ARG A 339 0.36 -8.65 -22.33
N HIS A 340 -0.37 -9.45 -23.11
CA HIS A 340 -0.57 -9.33 -24.56
C HIS A 340 0.69 -9.57 -25.41
N ASP A 341 1.74 -8.76 -25.25
CA ASP A 341 3.01 -8.85 -25.99
C ASP A 341 4.19 -8.33 -25.17
N ASP A 342 5.36 -8.16 -25.77
CA ASP A 342 6.57 -7.66 -25.11
C ASP A 342 6.59 -6.13 -24.85
N GLY A 343 5.47 -5.45 -25.08
CA GLY A 343 5.34 -4.01 -24.98
C GLY A 343 5.12 -3.31 -26.32
N LEU A 344 5.11 -4.04 -27.45
CA LEU A 344 4.88 -3.48 -28.78
C LEU A 344 3.57 -2.67 -28.84
N MET A 345 2.43 -3.26 -28.46
CA MET A 345 1.13 -2.57 -28.40
C MET A 345 1.03 -1.59 -27.22
N TRP A 346 1.82 -1.79 -26.17
CA TRP A 346 1.93 -0.84 -25.05
C TRP A 346 2.74 0.42 -25.40
N GLY A 347 3.40 0.46 -26.57
CA GLY A 347 4.15 1.61 -27.06
C GLY A 347 5.62 1.65 -26.65
N ASP A 348 6.18 0.53 -26.20
CA ASP A 348 7.58 0.42 -25.74
C ASP A 348 8.62 0.53 -26.87
N TYR A 349 8.19 0.34 -28.11
CA TYR A 349 9.01 0.46 -29.31
C TYR A 349 8.82 1.79 -30.06
N ALA A 350 7.77 2.55 -29.74
CA ALA A 350 7.31 3.67 -30.57
C ALA A 350 8.22 4.91 -30.44
N MET A 351 8.68 5.17 -29.22
CA MET A 351 9.44 6.37 -28.88
C MET A 351 10.90 6.29 -29.33
N SER A 352 11.67 7.37 -29.15
CA SER A 352 13.10 7.37 -29.50
C SER A 352 13.92 6.39 -28.65
N ARG A 353 13.50 6.19 -27.40
CA ARG A 353 13.97 5.12 -26.52
C ARG A 353 13.09 3.89 -26.72
N ILE A 354 13.73 2.81 -27.15
CA ILE A 354 13.10 1.51 -27.37
C ILE A 354 13.41 0.67 -26.15
N GLU A 355 12.38 0.39 -25.34
CA GLU A 355 12.50 -0.20 -24.02
C GLU A 355 11.45 -1.31 -23.84
N PRO A 356 11.62 -2.47 -24.51
CA PRO A 356 10.70 -3.60 -24.39
C PRO A 356 10.55 -4.02 -22.93
N GLY A 357 9.33 -4.41 -22.52
CA GLY A 357 9.05 -4.74 -21.13
C GLY A 357 8.99 -3.54 -20.17
N ASN A 358 8.83 -2.30 -20.67
CA ASN A 358 8.78 -1.10 -19.82
C ASN A 358 7.35 -0.74 -19.42
N ARG A 359 6.52 -0.22 -20.34
CA ARG A 359 5.15 0.23 -20.04
C ARG A 359 4.24 -0.93 -19.68
N VAL A 360 4.48 -2.09 -20.30
CA VAL A 360 3.73 -3.31 -20.01
C VAL A 360 3.93 -3.76 -18.56
N ASP A 361 5.13 -3.65 -17.99
CA ASP A 361 5.41 -4.11 -16.62
C ASP A 361 5.37 -2.97 -15.58
N ARG A 362 4.42 -2.05 -15.78
CA ARG A 362 4.08 -1.02 -14.81
C ARG A 362 2.86 -1.45 -14.00
N PHE A 363 3.09 -2.05 -12.83
CA PHE A 363 2.02 -2.55 -11.97
C PHE A 363 1.74 -1.60 -10.80
N LEU A 364 0.47 -1.50 -10.39
CA LEU A 364 0.06 -0.88 -9.13
C LEU A 364 -0.94 -1.79 -8.44
N ALA A 365 -1.06 -1.65 -7.11
CA ALA A 365 -2.11 -2.30 -6.35
C ALA A 365 -2.56 -1.44 -5.17
N GLY A 366 -3.80 -1.64 -4.72
CA GLY A 366 -4.30 -1.08 -3.47
C GLY A 366 -5.55 -1.79 -2.95
N VAL A 367 -6.03 -1.32 -1.80
CA VAL A 367 -7.25 -1.82 -1.16
C VAL A 367 -8.29 -0.70 -1.15
N ALA A 368 -9.54 -1.02 -1.46
CA ALA A 368 -10.65 -0.09 -1.43
C ALA A 368 -11.92 -0.73 -0.84
N TYR A 369 -12.68 0.04 -0.08
CA TYR A 369 -14.03 -0.33 0.36
C TYR A 369 -15.05 0.05 -0.73
N LEU A 370 -15.05 -0.70 -1.83
CA LEU A 370 -15.87 -0.41 -3.02
C LEU A 370 -17.39 -0.55 -2.78
N ASP A 371 -17.80 -1.32 -1.77
CA ASP A 371 -19.20 -1.43 -1.34
C ASP A 371 -19.49 -0.62 -0.06
N GLY A 372 -18.48 0.08 0.46
CA GLY A 372 -18.50 0.86 1.71
C GLY A 372 -18.35 0.05 3.00
N THR A 373 -18.18 -1.28 2.91
CA THR A 373 -18.20 -2.19 4.07
C THR A 373 -17.15 -3.29 4.06
N HIS A 374 -16.82 -3.85 2.89
CA HIS A 374 -15.83 -4.91 2.74
C HIS A 374 -14.66 -4.43 1.87
N PRO A 375 -13.42 -4.75 2.24
CA PRO A 375 -12.25 -4.42 1.45
C PRO A 375 -12.19 -5.26 0.16
N SER A 376 -11.84 -4.60 -0.94
CA SER A 376 -11.59 -5.19 -2.25
C SER A 376 -10.14 -4.92 -2.66
N ALA A 377 -9.51 -5.88 -3.32
CA ALA A 377 -8.19 -5.74 -3.91
C ALA A 377 -8.30 -5.12 -5.30
N VAL A 378 -7.53 -4.08 -5.58
CA VAL A 378 -7.45 -3.45 -6.91
C VAL A 378 -6.05 -3.65 -7.46
N PHE A 379 -5.95 -4.23 -8.67
CA PHE A 379 -4.69 -4.41 -9.39
C PHE A 379 -4.73 -3.66 -10.71
N ALA A 380 -3.63 -3.00 -11.06
CA ALA A 380 -3.53 -2.21 -12.29
C ALA A 380 -2.28 -2.55 -13.10
N ARG A 381 -2.37 -2.36 -14.42
CA ARG A 381 -1.24 -2.47 -15.35
C ARG A 381 -1.26 -1.32 -16.36
N GLY A 382 -0.12 -0.66 -16.51
CA GLY A 382 0.08 0.45 -17.43
C GLY A 382 -0.57 1.75 -16.96
N TYR A 383 0.14 2.86 -17.19
CA TYR A 383 -0.37 4.22 -16.91
C TYR A 383 0.14 5.29 -17.88
N TYR A 384 1.22 5.01 -18.62
CA TYR A 384 1.76 5.94 -19.61
C TYR A 384 0.97 5.97 -20.92
N THR A 385 0.45 4.81 -21.34
CA THR A 385 -0.26 4.58 -22.60
C THR A 385 -1.58 3.89 -22.28
N ARG A 386 -1.74 2.59 -22.58
CA ARG A 386 -2.89 1.82 -22.13
C ARG A 386 -2.88 1.74 -20.60
N THR A 387 -4.04 1.98 -20.01
CA THR A 387 -4.27 1.95 -18.57
C THR A 387 -5.37 0.95 -18.28
N THR A 388 -5.12 0.04 -17.34
CA THR A 388 -6.08 -1.01 -16.97
C THR A 388 -6.11 -1.22 -15.46
N LEU A 389 -7.30 -1.47 -14.92
CA LEU A 389 -7.54 -1.74 -13.50
C LEU A 389 -8.56 -2.87 -13.37
N VAL A 390 -8.38 -3.78 -12.41
CA VAL A 390 -9.35 -4.81 -12.06
C VAL A 390 -9.57 -4.79 -10.55
N ALA A 391 -10.83 -4.92 -10.13
CA ALA A 391 -11.20 -5.09 -8.73
C ALA A 391 -11.63 -6.54 -8.45
N TYR A 392 -11.09 -7.10 -7.37
CA TYR A 392 -11.46 -8.41 -6.86
C TYR A 392 -11.91 -8.31 -5.41
N ARG A 393 -12.94 -9.07 -5.08
CA ARG A 393 -13.32 -9.38 -3.70
C ARG A 393 -12.99 -10.83 -3.39
N TRP A 394 -12.42 -11.06 -2.22
CA TRP A 394 -12.22 -12.40 -1.67
C TRP A 394 -13.41 -12.76 -0.79
N ASN A 395 -14.00 -13.94 -1.01
CA ASN A 395 -15.17 -14.39 -0.25
C ASN A 395 -14.86 -15.50 0.76
N GLY A 396 -13.57 -15.73 1.04
CA GLY A 396 -13.07 -16.84 1.86
C GLY A 396 -12.82 -18.14 1.11
N GLU A 397 -13.28 -18.25 -0.13
CA GLU A 397 -13.10 -19.45 -0.95
C GLU A 397 -12.57 -19.15 -2.37
N ASN A 398 -13.06 -18.08 -3.01
CA ASN A 398 -12.69 -17.71 -4.38
C ASN A 398 -12.63 -16.18 -4.55
N LEU A 399 -11.75 -15.72 -5.42
CA LEU A 399 -11.69 -14.38 -5.98
C LEU A 399 -12.90 -14.17 -6.90
N VAL A 400 -13.63 -13.09 -6.62
CA VAL A 400 -14.76 -12.64 -7.44
C VAL A 400 -14.36 -11.32 -8.07
N GLU A 401 -14.27 -11.29 -9.40
CA GLU A 401 -14.10 -10.05 -10.15
C GLU A 401 -15.36 -9.19 -10.01
N ASP A 402 -15.22 -7.97 -9.49
CA ASP A 402 -16.33 -7.02 -9.37
C ASP A 402 -16.43 -6.16 -10.65
N TRP A 403 -15.32 -5.60 -11.12
CA TRP A 403 -15.24 -4.85 -12.39
C TRP A 403 -13.85 -4.86 -13.02
N TYR A 404 -13.79 -4.49 -14.31
CA TYR A 404 -12.55 -4.32 -15.07
C TYR A 404 -12.62 -3.06 -15.96
N VAL A 405 -11.64 -2.18 -15.79
CA VAL A 405 -11.44 -0.94 -16.55
C VAL A 405 -10.29 -1.14 -17.54
N ASP A 406 -10.51 -0.71 -18.79
CA ASP A 406 -9.50 -0.73 -19.84
C ASP A 406 -9.65 0.48 -20.75
N SER A 407 -8.63 1.34 -20.81
CA SER A 407 -8.62 2.48 -21.73
C SER A 407 -8.62 2.10 -23.20
N GLY A 408 -8.38 0.82 -23.50
CA GLY A 408 -8.02 0.35 -24.83
C GLY A 408 -6.60 0.78 -25.21
N TRP A 409 -6.15 0.25 -26.34
CA TRP A 409 -4.83 0.57 -26.91
C TRP A 409 -4.75 2.02 -27.36
N THR A 410 -3.62 2.67 -27.13
CA THR A 410 -3.32 3.96 -27.74
C THR A 410 -3.06 3.76 -29.24
N PRO A 411 -3.83 4.39 -30.15
CA PRO A 411 -3.60 4.25 -31.58
C PRO A 411 -2.20 4.71 -31.98
N MET A 412 -1.52 3.88 -32.78
CA MET A 412 -0.22 4.20 -33.36
C MET A 412 -0.26 3.94 -34.86
N SER A 413 0.25 4.88 -35.64
CA SER A 413 0.44 4.72 -37.08
C SER A 413 1.70 3.93 -37.44
N ASN A 414 2.64 3.83 -36.50
CA ASN A 414 3.88 3.06 -36.64
C ASN A 414 4.46 2.69 -35.27
N PRO A 415 4.51 1.41 -34.88
CA PRO A 415 4.94 1.01 -33.53
C PRO A 415 6.44 1.19 -33.29
N PHE A 416 7.24 1.57 -34.30
CA PHE A 416 8.68 1.83 -34.15
C PHE A 416 9.04 3.32 -34.23
N ASN A 417 8.07 4.19 -34.53
CA ASN A 417 8.28 5.62 -34.70
C ASN A 417 6.97 6.42 -34.58
N ASP A 418 6.43 6.51 -33.38
CA ASP A 418 5.23 7.29 -33.07
C ASP A 418 5.31 7.84 -31.63
N SER A 419 4.28 8.58 -31.20
CA SER A 419 4.16 9.14 -29.86
C SER A 419 2.80 8.74 -29.25
N PRO A 420 2.72 7.59 -28.56
CA PRO A 420 1.47 7.11 -27.96
C PRO A 420 1.11 7.84 -26.65
N HIS A 421 1.90 8.84 -26.24
CA HIS A 421 1.61 9.67 -25.06
C HIS A 421 0.63 10.79 -25.42
N GLY A 422 -0.30 11.07 -24.50
CA GLY A 422 -1.24 12.20 -24.62
C GLY A 422 -2.40 11.97 -25.60
N VAL A 423 -2.51 10.78 -26.19
CA VAL A 423 -3.62 10.39 -27.08
C VAL A 423 -4.63 9.52 -26.35
N ASP A 424 -5.90 9.62 -26.74
CA ASP A 424 -6.95 8.75 -26.20
C ASP A 424 -6.71 7.29 -26.58
N GLY A 425 -7.01 6.39 -25.65
CA GLY A 425 -7.12 4.98 -25.95
C GLY A 425 -8.33 4.68 -26.83
N THR A 426 -8.38 3.48 -27.37
CA THR A 426 -9.44 3.03 -28.29
C THR A 426 -10.79 2.81 -27.61
N ASP A 427 -10.85 2.72 -26.29
CA ASP A 427 -12.11 2.61 -25.56
C ASP A 427 -12.82 3.98 -25.48
N PRO A 428 -14.12 4.07 -25.84
CA PRO A 428 -14.84 5.35 -25.88
C PRO A 428 -15.17 5.93 -24.50
N GLU A 429 -15.19 5.11 -23.44
CA GLU A 429 -15.49 5.54 -22.07
C GLU A 429 -14.20 5.84 -21.30
N TYR A 430 -13.25 4.92 -21.38
CA TYR A 430 -12.03 4.93 -20.58
C TYR A 430 -10.81 5.49 -21.32
N GLY A 431 -10.92 5.80 -22.62
CA GLY A 431 -9.80 6.25 -23.45
C GLY A 431 -9.06 7.48 -22.91
N THR A 432 -9.70 8.30 -22.07
CA THR A 432 -9.06 9.47 -21.44
C THR A 432 -8.16 9.14 -20.24
N LEU A 433 -8.10 7.89 -19.79
CA LEU A 433 -7.23 7.42 -18.71
C LEU A 433 -5.75 7.28 -19.12
N THR A 434 -5.50 7.22 -20.43
CA THR A 434 -4.14 7.12 -20.95
C THR A 434 -3.30 8.29 -20.45
N THR A 435 -2.05 8.03 -20.08
CA THR A 435 -1.09 9.04 -19.58
C THR A 435 -1.48 9.70 -18.23
N GLN A 436 -2.58 9.32 -17.58
CA GLN A 436 -3.01 9.97 -16.31
C GLN A 436 -2.48 9.30 -15.05
N GLY A 437 -2.17 7.99 -15.10
CA GLY A 437 -1.76 7.23 -13.91
C GLY A 437 -0.37 7.62 -13.41
N PHE A 438 -0.17 7.48 -12.11
CA PHE A 438 1.07 7.86 -11.42
C PHE A 438 1.85 6.60 -11.02
N HIS A 439 3.04 6.78 -10.44
CA HIS A 439 3.78 5.70 -9.79
C HIS A 439 3.20 5.29 -8.41
N SER A 440 1.91 5.53 -8.20
CA SER A 440 1.12 5.22 -7.01
C SER A 440 -0.37 5.33 -7.38
N LEU A 441 -1.23 4.82 -6.50
CA LEU A 441 -2.66 5.09 -6.49
C LEU A 441 -3.09 5.34 -5.04
N ALA A 442 -4.25 5.98 -4.86
CA ALA A 442 -4.86 6.16 -3.55
C ALA A 442 -6.33 5.78 -3.60
N THR A 443 -6.92 5.53 -2.43
CA THR A 443 -8.33 5.15 -2.30
C THR A 443 -8.97 6.01 -1.22
N ALA A 444 -10.12 6.61 -1.53
CA ALA A 444 -10.85 7.50 -0.63
C ALA A 444 -12.30 7.63 -1.10
N ASP A 445 -13.22 7.86 -0.16
CA ASP A 445 -14.59 8.31 -0.45
C ASP A 445 -14.51 9.79 -0.78
N VAL A 446 -14.44 10.11 -2.07
CA VAL A 446 -14.26 11.50 -2.53
C VAL A 446 -15.59 12.19 -2.78
N ASP A 447 -16.65 11.44 -3.07
CA ASP A 447 -17.97 12.01 -3.40
C ASP A 447 -19.01 11.94 -2.26
N GLY A 448 -18.67 11.29 -1.16
CA GLY A 448 -19.45 11.23 0.08
C GLY A 448 -20.57 10.19 0.06
N ASP A 449 -20.51 9.19 -0.82
CA ASP A 449 -21.51 8.12 -0.89
C ASP A 449 -21.27 6.95 0.09
N GLY A 450 -20.15 7.00 0.83
CA GLY A 450 -19.73 5.99 1.81
C GLY A 450 -18.87 4.87 1.22
N LYS A 451 -18.52 4.92 -0.06
CA LYS A 451 -17.67 3.96 -0.75
C LYS A 451 -16.40 4.65 -1.23
N GLN A 452 -15.35 3.86 -1.46
CA GLN A 452 -14.07 4.43 -1.87
C GLN A 452 -13.87 4.35 -3.38
N GLU A 453 -13.49 5.48 -3.95
CA GLU A 453 -13.04 5.61 -5.34
C GLU A 453 -11.54 5.29 -5.45
N ILE A 454 -11.09 5.05 -6.69
CA ILE A 454 -9.67 4.85 -7.01
C ILE A 454 -9.11 6.11 -7.65
N ILE A 455 -8.31 6.85 -6.88
CA ILE A 455 -7.57 8.01 -7.39
C ILE A 455 -6.32 7.48 -8.09
N TYR A 456 -6.36 7.48 -9.41
CA TYR A 456 -5.31 6.96 -10.28
C TYR A 456 -4.49 8.11 -10.87
N GLY A 457 -3.82 8.85 -9.99
CA GLY A 457 -3.00 10.01 -10.36
C GLY A 457 -3.84 11.20 -10.80
N ALA A 458 -3.88 11.45 -12.11
CA ALA A 458 -4.61 12.57 -12.69
C ALA A 458 -6.06 12.25 -13.11
N ALA A 459 -6.53 11.02 -12.88
CA ALA A 459 -7.92 10.59 -13.07
C ALA A 459 -8.45 9.84 -11.84
N THR A 460 -9.77 9.74 -11.72
CA THR A 460 -10.45 9.03 -10.63
C THR A 460 -11.46 8.05 -11.22
N ILE A 461 -11.40 6.79 -10.80
CA ILE A 461 -12.36 5.73 -11.12
C ILE A 461 -13.36 5.63 -9.97
N ASP A 462 -14.64 5.57 -10.29
CA ASP A 462 -15.71 5.42 -9.32
C ASP A 462 -15.67 4.02 -8.66
N HIS A 463 -16.30 3.86 -7.49
CA HIS A 463 -16.35 2.60 -6.75
C HIS A 463 -16.89 1.41 -7.59
N ASP A 464 -17.74 1.68 -8.58
CA ASP A 464 -18.36 0.70 -9.48
C ASP A 464 -17.54 0.41 -10.76
N GLY A 465 -16.38 1.02 -10.90
CA GLY A 465 -15.50 0.88 -12.07
C GLY A 465 -15.83 1.84 -13.22
N SER A 466 -16.83 2.71 -13.10
CA SER A 466 -17.05 3.77 -14.08
C SER A 466 -15.99 4.88 -13.96
N LEU A 467 -15.79 5.66 -15.03
CA LEU A 467 -14.86 6.80 -14.98
C LEU A 467 -15.56 7.99 -14.29
N LEU A 468 -15.16 8.32 -13.06
CA LEU A 468 -15.69 9.49 -12.36
C LEU A 468 -15.24 10.77 -13.09
N TYR A 469 -13.93 10.94 -13.31
CA TYR A 469 -13.38 11.97 -14.20
C TYR A 469 -11.94 11.70 -14.61
N SER A 470 -11.50 12.39 -15.67
CA SER A 470 -10.09 12.54 -16.07
C SER A 470 -9.76 14.03 -16.16
N SER A 471 -8.66 14.48 -15.55
CA SER A 471 -8.35 15.91 -15.44
C SER A 471 -7.55 16.47 -16.62
N PHE A 472 -7.95 17.67 -17.06
CA PHE A 472 -7.32 18.42 -18.14
C PHE A 472 -7.13 19.88 -17.74
N ALA A 473 -6.15 20.55 -18.36
CA ALA A 473 -5.98 22.00 -18.26
C ALA A 473 -5.49 22.59 -19.59
N GLU A 474 -5.80 23.87 -19.82
CA GLU A 474 -5.31 24.60 -20.97
C GLU A 474 -3.80 24.84 -20.81
N ALA A 475 -3.02 24.44 -21.82
CA ALA A 475 -1.58 24.58 -21.80
C ALA A 475 -1.17 26.06 -21.95
N PRO A 476 -0.25 26.56 -21.11
CA PRO A 476 0.09 27.97 -21.08
C PRO A 476 0.93 28.38 -22.30
N PRO A 477 1.05 29.70 -22.60
CA PRO A 477 1.80 30.21 -23.75
C PRO A 477 3.28 29.78 -23.83
N GLN A 478 3.87 29.37 -22.70
CA GLN A 478 5.25 28.93 -22.56
C GLN A 478 5.43 27.42 -22.79
N SER A 479 4.34 26.66 -22.92
CA SER A 479 4.35 25.22 -23.19
C SER A 479 4.69 24.92 -24.66
N ALA A 480 4.90 23.64 -24.94
CA ALA A 480 5.12 23.14 -26.30
C ALA A 480 3.82 23.08 -27.14
N ALA A 481 2.64 23.23 -26.53
CA ALA A 481 1.33 23.14 -27.19
C ALA A 481 0.34 24.24 -26.68
N PRO A 482 0.68 25.52 -26.83
CA PRO A 482 -0.04 26.62 -26.17
C PRO A 482 -1.51 26.74 -26.61
N GLY A 483 -2.41 26.86 -25.63
CA GLY A 483 -3.86 27.00 -25.84
C GLY A 483 -4.59 25.68 -26.11
N GLU A 484 -3.89 24.54 -26.13
CA GLU A 484 -4.51 23.23 -26.24
C GLU A 484 -4.98 22.74 -24.87
N MET A 485 -6.13 22.07 -24.82
CA MET A 485 -6.57 21.36 -23.61
C MET A 485 -5.82 20.04 -23.51
N LEU A 486 -4.89 19.97 -22.56
CA LEU A 486 -4.05 18.79 -22.35
C LEU A 486 -4.47 18.06 -21.09
N ARG A 487 -4.27 16.75 -21.07
CA ARG A 487 -4.26 15.96 -19.83
C ARG A 487 -3.28 16.61 -18.84
N LEU A 488 -3.59 16.57 -17.54
CA LEU A 488 -2.58 16.95 -16.56
C LEU A 488 -1.36 16.03 -16.64
N GLY A 489 -1.61 14.73 -16.89
CA GLY A 489 -0.58 13.76 -17.23
C GLY A 489 0.10 13.13 -16.02
N HIS A 490 0.97 12.17 -16.29
CA HIS A 490 1.70 11.35 -15.33
C HIS A 490 2.53 12.17 -14.32
N GLY A 491 2.72 11.59 -13.14
CA GLY A 491 3.49 12.18 -12.06
C GLY A 491 4.06 11.16 -11.06
N ASP A 492 5.00 11.67 -10.26
CA ASP A 492 5.81 10.90 -9.31
C ASP A 492 5.32 10.98 -7.86
N ALA A 493 4.42 11.93 -7.54
CA ALA A 493 3.89 12.08 -6.19
C ALA A 493 2.45 12.63 -6.19
N MET A 494 1.62 12.06 -5.32
CA MET A 494 0.21 12.40 -5.16
C MET A 494 -0.18 12.31 -3.68
N HIS A 495 -1.00 13.23 -3.22
CA HIS A 495 -1.49 13.31 -1.84
C HIS A 495 -3.00 13.55 -1.87
N VAL A 496 -3.77 12.66 -1.24
CA VAL A 496 -5.22 12.80 -1.07
C VAL A 496 -5.47 13.03 0.41
N ALA A 497 -6.04 14.17 0.78
CA ALA A 497 -6.28 14.54 2.17
C ALA A 497 -7.33 15.66 2.27
N ASP A 498 -7.82 15.92 3.47
CA ASP A 498 -8.52 17.16 3.82
C ASP A 498 -7.48 18.28 4.01
N ILE A 499 -7.12 18.94 2.90
CA ILE A 499 -6.02 19.91 2.80
C ILE A 499 -6.51 21.28 3.24
N ASP A 500 -7.63 21.73 2.69
CA ASP A 500 -8.30 22.96 3.10
C ASP A 500 -9.57 22.62 3.89
N PRO A 501 -9.51 22.55 5.23
CA PRO A 501 -10.66 22.20 6.06
C PRO A 501 -11.78 23.25 6.04
N SER A 502 -11.56 24.40 5.38
CA SER A 502 -12.62 25.38 5.13
C SER A 502 -13.47 25.04 3.90
N ARG A 503 -13.02 24.07 3.10
CA ARG A 503 -13.70 23.55 1.91
C ARG A 503 -14.25 22.14 2.21
N PRO A 504 -15.55 21.89 2.01
CA PRO A 504 -16.08 20.55 2.20
C PRO A 504 -15.51 19.55 1.18
N GLY A 505 -15.17 18.35 1.64
CA GLY A 505 -14.63 17.26 0.82
C GLY A 505 -13.11 17.15 0.93
N LEU A 506 -12.53 16.26 0.13
CA LEU A 506 -11.09 16.07 0.07
C LEU A 506 -10.47 16.85 -1.11
N GLU A 507 -9.16 17.03 -1.05
CA GLU A 507 -8.35 17.54 -2.16
C GLU A 507 -7.27 16.54 -2.59
N ILE A 508 -6.87 16.66 -3.86
CA ILE A 508 -5.76 15.91 -4.45
C ILE A 508 -4.66 16.90 -4.86
N TYR A 509 -3.51 16.81 -4.20
CA TYR A 509 -2.30 17.52 -4.60
C TYR A 509 -1.37 16.61 -5.42
N THR A 510 -0.98 17.05 -6.61
CA THR A 510 -0.12 16.29 -7.54
C THR A 510 1.03 17.13 -8.09
N VAL A 511 2.08 16.44 -8.53
CA VAL A 511 3.16 16.99 -9.36
C VAL A 511 3.31 16.17 -10.65
N HIS A 512 3.79 16.78 -11.73
CA HIS A 512 3.73 16.20 -13.09
C HIS A 512 5.09 16.17 -13.81
N GLU A 513 5.36 15.09 -14.55
CA GLU A 513 6.65 14.81 -15.21
C GLU A 513 6.75 15.44 -16.62
N GLY A 514 5.62 15.69 -17.28
CA GLY A 514 5.57 16.02 -18.72
C GLY A 514 6.28 17.31 -19.15
N GLY A 515 6.74 18.14 -18.19
CA GLY A 515 7.59 19.29 -18.44
C GLY A 515 6.98 20.27 -19.46
N PRO A 516 7.64 20.58 -20.59
CA PRO A 516 7.08 21.47 -21.60
C PRO A 516 5.76 20.99 -22.23
N TRP A 517 5.45 19.70 -22.13
CA TRP A 517 4.25 19.07 -22.70
C TRP A 517 3.14 18.86 -21.67
N ALA A 518 3.36 19.19 -20.40
CA ALA A 518 2.31 19.22 -19.39
C ALA A 518 1.73 20.64 -19.28
N PRO A 519 0.41 20.80 -19.06
CA PRO A 519 -0.19 22.11 -18.85
C PRO A 519 0.22 22.71 -17.49
N LEU A 520 0.50 21.86 -16.49
CA LEU A 520 0.88 22.22 -15.13
C LEU A 520 2.05 21.33 -14.67
N GLY A 521 2.93 21.86 -13.81
CA GLY A 521 3.95 21.08 -13.10
C GLY A 521 3.47 20.60 -11.72
N PHE A 522 2.48 21.28 -11.14
CA PHE A 522 1.80 20.88 -9.92
C PHE A 522 0.36 21.39 -9.91
N ALA A 523 -0.53 20.71 -9.19
CA ALA A 523 -1.94 21.05 -9.08
C ALA A 523 -2.51 20.63 -7.72
N LEU A 524 -3.38 21.46 -7.15
CA LEU A 524 -4.34 21.09 -6.12
C LEU A 524 -5.73 21.05 -6.77
N ARG A 525 -6.45 19.95 -6.58
CA ARG A 525 -7.77 19.73 -7.17
C ARG A 525 -8.79 19.31 -6.12
N ASP A 526 -10.05 19.66 -6.35
CA ASP A 526 -11.20 19.03 -5.71
C ASP A 526 -11.19 17.53 -6.03
N ALA A 527 -11.25 16.67 -5.00
CA ALA A 527 -11.12 15.23 -5.19
C ALA A 527 -12.34 14.56 -5.82
N ALA A 528 -13.54 15.13 -5.68
CA ALA A 528 -14.79 14.58 -6.22
C ALA A 528 -14.97 14.92 -7.70
N THR A 529 -14.48 16.08 -8.12
CA THR A 529 -14.79 16.67 -9.43
C THR A 529 -13.58 16.84 -10.34
N GLY A 530 -12.36 16.81 -9.78
CA GLY A 530 -11.13 17.12 -10.49
C GLY A 530 -10.96 18.60 -10.82
N GLU A 531 -11.83 19.49 -10.30
CA GLU A 531 -11.72 20.94 -10.51
C GLU A 531 -10.38 21.46 -9.98
N LEU A 532 -9.64 22.17 -10.83
CA LEU A 532 -8.39 22.82 -10.44
C LEU A 532 -8.67 23.97 -9.47
N LEU A 533 -8.22 23.83 -8.22
CA LEU A 533 -8.30 24.89 -7.20
C LEU A 533 -7.15 25.88 -7.38
N TYR A 534 -5.93 25.36 -7.49
CA TYR A 534 -4.77 26.12 -7.97
C TYR A 534 -3.71 25.18 -8.55
N GLY A 535 -2.77 25.75 -9.30
CA GLY A 535 -1.65 25.02 -9.85
C GLY A 535 -0.72 25.95 -10.63
N GLY A 536 0.41 25.43 -11.09
CA GLY A 536 1.38 26.25 -11.81
C GLY A 536 2.21 25.44 -12.80
N TYR A 537 2.52 26.08 -13.93
CA TYR A 537 3.42 25.53 -14.93
C TYR A 537 4.89 25.74 -14.55
N THR A 538 5.68 24.67 -14.62
CA THR A 538 7.12 24.69 -14.35
C THR A 538 7.96 24.51 -15.62
N GLY A 539 7.41 23.91 -16.67
CA GLY A 539 8.08 23.63 -17.94
C GLY A 539 9.21 22.60 -17.86
N VAL A 540 9.33 21.91 -16.73
CA VAL A 540 10.30 20.85 -16.47
C VAL A 540 9.62 19.76 -15.63
N ASP A 541 10.21 18.56 -15.62
CA ASP A 541 9.79 17.50 -14.71
C ASP A 541 9.79 18.00 -13.25
N THR A 542 8.65 17.84 -12.59
CA THR A 542 8.45 18.14 -11.18
C THR A 542 8.29 16.82 -10.42
N GLY A 543 9.40 16.12 -10.18
CA GLY A 543 9.36 14.73 -9.68
C GLY A 543 9.04 14.54 -8.18
N ARG A 544 8.75 15.59 -7.41
CA ARG A 544 8.43 15.48 -5.96
C ARG A 544 7.48 16.57 -5.49
N GLY A 545 6.50 16.19 -4.67
CA GLY A 545 5.55 17.05 -3.96
C GLY A 545 5.19 16.49 -2.59
N MET A 546 4.67 17.31 -1.69
CA MET A 546 4.30 16.92 -0.33
C MET A 546 3.22 17.84 0.25
N VAL A 547 2.45 17.31 1.21
CA VAL A 547 1.38 17.99 1.93
C VAL A 547 1.53 17.78 3.43
N GLY A 548 1.30 18.82 4.23
CA GLY A 548 1.24 18.74 5.69
C GLY A 548 1.16 20.08 6.38
N ASP A 549 0.54 20.12 7.56
CA ASP A 549 0.55 21.27 8.46
C ASP A 549 1.96 21.43 9.06
N ILE A 550 2.72 22.40 8.55
CA ILE A 550 4.08 22.71 9.05
C ILE A 550 4.15 24.10 9.71
N ASP A 551 3.11 24.91 9.54
CA ASP A 551 2.96 26.23 10.12
C ASP A 551 1.61 26.36 10.86
N PRO A 552 1.55 26.01 12.17
CA PRO A 552 0.34 26.07 12.99
C PRO A 552 -0.30 27.47 13.09
N SER A 553 0.37 28.52 12.59
CA SER A 553 -0.22 29.86 12.52
C SER A 553 -1.17 30.06 11.34
N ARG A 554 -1.25 29.08 10.43
CA ARG A 554 -2.10 29.07 9.24
C ARG A 554 -3.07 27.88 9.29
N PRO A 555 -4.32 28.07 8.84
CA PRO A 555 -5.27 26.97 8.76
C PRO A 555 -4.97 26.06 7.56
N GLY A 556 -5.20 24.76 7.74
CA GLY A 556 -5.06 23.76 6.68
C GLY A 556 -3.66 23.14 6.59
N LEU A 557 -3.48 22.29 5.59
CA LEU A 557 -2.21 21.64 5.28
C LEU A 557 -1.49 22.43 4.18
N GLU A 558 -0.25 22.87 4.42
CA GLU A 558 0.56 23.45 3.34
C GLU A 558 0.86 22.42 2.25
N THR A 559 1.06 22.90 1.02
CA THR A 559 1.55 22.09 -0.10
C THR A 559 2.87 22.63 -0.63
N TRP A 560 3.77 21.74 -1.03
CA TRP A 560 5.04 22.14 -1.64
C TRP A 560 5.57 21.13 -2.64
N GLY A 561 6.55 21.55 -3.43
CA GLY A 561 7.18 20.71 -4.42
C GLY A 561 8.62 21.09 -4.72
N SER A 562 9.35 20.16 -5.32
CA SER A 562 10.73 20.37 -5.76
C SER A 562 10.85 21.37 -6.92
N GLY A 563 12.09 21.77 -7.24
CA GLY A 563 12.35 22.67 -8.34
C GLY A 563 11.84 24.09 -8.07
N SER A 564 10.94 24.58 -8.93
CA SER A 564 10.43 25.97 -8.89
C SER A 564 9.04 26.13 -8.25
N VAL A 565 8.45 25.03 -7.75
CA VAL A 565 7.11 25.03 -7.15
C VAL A 565 7.05 25.95 -5.92
N GLY A 566 7.94 25.74 -4.95
CA GLY A 566 7.94 26.48 -3.68
C GLY A 566 6.89 25.95 -2.70
N LEU A 567 6.60 26.74 -1.67
CA LEU A 567 5.65 26.46 -0.58
C LEU A 567 4.37 27.29 -0.75
N TRP A 568 3.22 26.67 -0.49
CA TRP A 568 1.89 27.24 -0.64
C TRP A 568 1.03 26.90 0.58
N SER A 569 0.14 27.81 0.96
CA SER A 569 -0.93 27.51 1.92
C SER A 569 -2.01 26.63 1.30
N ALA A 570 -2.86 26.05 2.15
CA ALA A 570 -4.01 25.24 1.72
C ALA A 570 -4.93 25.99 0.74
N ASP A 571 -5.15 27.29 0.95
CA ASP A 571 -5.99 28.17 0.11
C ASP A 571 -5.28 28.76 -1.12
N GLY A 572 -4.02 28.36 -1.39
CA GLY A 572 -3.30 28.73 -2.62
C GLY A 572 -2.51 30.04 -2.56
N GLU A 573 -2.22 30.60 -1.38
CA GLU A 573 -1.26 31.68 -1.21
C GLU A 573 0.17 31.14 -1.30
N ARG A 574 0.99 31.69 -2.20
CA ARG A 574 2.42 31.35 -2.27
C ARG A 574 3.19 31.93 -1.08
N LEU A 575 3.80 31.08 -0.28
CA LEU A 575 4.49 31.44 0.97
C LEU A 575 6.00 31.68 0.78
N GLY A 576 6.62 31.07 -0.25
CA GLY A 576 8.02 31.33 -0.59
C GLY A 576 8.71 30.16 -1.29
N ASP A 577 10.03 30.27 -1.47
CA ASP A 577 10.85 29.26 -2.15
C ASP A 577 11.45 28.23 -1.20
N ARG A 578 11.48 28.53 0.11
CA ARG A 578 12.02 27.61 1.13
C ARG A 578 10.96 26.55 1.41
N ILE A 579 11.32 25.29 1.21
CA ILE A 579 10.44 24.13 1.41
C ILE A 579 11.06 23.14 2.42
N PRO A 580 10.24 22.32 3.11
CA PRO A 580 10.70 21.14 3.83
C PRO A 580 11.22 20.04 2.87
N GLY A 581 11.62 18.89 3.44
CA GLY A 581 11.86 17.69 2.64
C GLY A 581 10.61 17.23 1.87
N THR A 582 10.78 16.41 0.83
CA THR A 582 9.70 16.01 -0.10
C THR A 582 9.62 14.49 -0.27
N ASN A 583 9.83 13.76 0.83
CA ASN A 583 9.89 12.31 0.81
C ASN A 583 8.70 11.64 1.50
N MET A 584 8.71 11.53 2.83
CA MET A 584 7.61 10.96 3.60
C MET A 584 7.19 11.92 4.71
N SER A 585 5.89 12.16 4.87
CA SER A 585 5.38 12.81 6.09
C SER A 585 5.32 11.80 7.23
N ILE A 586 5.45 12.30 8.45
CA ILE A 586 5.23 11.53 9.67
C ILE A 586 4.62 12.43 10.74
N ARG A 587 3.58 11.93 11.42
CA ARG A 587 2.98 12.53 12.60
C ARG A 587 3.74 12.06 13.83
N TRP A 588 4.79 12.80 14.17
CA TRP A 588 5.74 12.43 15.22
C TRP A 588 5.58 13.28 16.48
N ALA A 589 5.38 14.59 16.30
CA ALA A 589 5.33 15.53 17.41
C ALA A 589 4.04 15.47 18.21
N ALA A 590 4.10 15.97 19.44
CA ALA A 590 2.94 16.03 20.33
C ALA A 590 1.83 17.02 19.88
N ASP A 591 2.12 17.97 18.99
CA ASP A 591 1.24 19.09 18.64
C ASP A 591 0.44 18.90 17.34
N MET A 592 0.45 17.68 16.78
CA MET A 592 -0.22 17.32 15.50
C MET A 592 0.32 18.04 14.26
N THR A 593 1.41 18.80 14.36
CA THR A 593 2.12 19.28 13.17
C THR A 593 2.78 18.13 12.41
N THR A 594 3.07 18.34 11.14
CA THR A 594 3.68 17.37 10.23
C THR A 594 5.20 17.49 10.26
N GLN A 595 5.87 16.36 10.46
CA GLN A 595 7.33 16.24 10.30
C GLN A 595 7.67 15.46 9.04
N ILE A 596 8.91 15.55 8.59
CA ILE A 596 9.37 14.91 7.34
C ILE A 596 10.49 13.92 7.62
N VAL A 597 10.32 12.69 7.12
CA VAL A 597 11.38 11.69 7.06
C VAL A 597 12.28 11.98 5.86
N ASN A 598 13.55 12.20 6.12
CA ASN A 598 14.58 12.44 5.11
C ASN A 598 15.63 11.31 5.14
N GLY A 599 16.35 11.15 4.04
CA GLY A 599 17.41 10.15 3.88
C GLY A 599 17.31 9.48 2.50
N ALA A 600 18.44 9.10 1.92
CA ALA A 600 18.51 8.37 0.65
C ALA A 600 19.90 7.77 0.49
N ILE A 601 20.00 6.64 -0.22
CA ILE A 601 21.28 5.95 -0.50
C ILE A 601 22.04 5.65 0.81
N ASP A 602 23.15 6.35 1.06
CA ASP A 602 24.00 6.16 2.23
C ASP A 602 23.73 7.15 3.38
N VAL A 603 22.78 8.06 3.20
CA VAL A 603 22.44 9.08 4.19
C VAL A 603 21.57 8.46 5.27
N THR A 604 22.00 8.62 6.53
CA THR A 604 21.24 8.18 7.71
C THR A 604 19.83 8.80 7.72
N PRO A 605 18.76 8.01 7.92
CA PRO A 605 17.38 8.50 7.98
C PRO A 605 17.15 9.42 9.17
N THR A 606 16.32 10.45 8.98
CA THR A 606 16.09 11.48 9.99
C THR A 606 14.66 12.01 9.97
N ILE A 607 14.14 12.42 11.13
CA ILE A 607 12.86 13.15 11.22
C ILE A 607 13.16 14.62 11.46
N ASP A 608 12.65 15.49 10.60
CA ASP A 608 12.79 16.94 10.67
C ASP A 608 11.45 17.63 10.89
N ASP A 609 11.41 18.51 11.88
CA ASP A 609 10.35 19.48 12.11
C ASP A 609 10.73 20.82 11.48
N TRP A 610 9.76 21.47 10.83
CA TRP A 610 10.00 22.71 10.09
C TRP A 610 10.45 23.88 10.97
N GLN A 611 9.96 23.95 12.22
CA GLN A 611 10.23 25.03 13.15
C GLN A 611 11.32 24.67 14.17
N ARG A 612 11.30 23.43 14.67
CA ARG A 612 12.20 22.93 15.72
C ARG A 612 13.48 22.30 15.17
N GLY A 613 13.50 21.94 13.88
CA GLY A 613 14.63 21.26 13.24
C GLY A 613 14.62 19.74 13.49
N ARG A 614 15.81 19.14 13.54
CA ARG A 614 16.00 17.69 13.65
C ARG A 614 15.45 17.14 14.97
N LEU A 615 14.45 16.25 14.90
CA LEU A 615 13.90 15.53 16.06
C LEU A 615 14.54 14.16 16.26
N LEU A 616 14.82 13.43 15.18
CA LEU A 616 15.44 12.09 15.24
C LEU A 616 16.56 11.95 14.20
N THR A 617 17.67 11.34 14.60
CA THR A 617 18.67 10.79 13.68
C THR A 617 18.77 9.29 13.91
N ALA A 618 18.25 8.49 12.98
CA ALA A 618 18.15 7.03 13.09
C ALA A 618 19.50 6.35 12.80
N THR A 619 20.49 6.58 13.66
CA THR A 619 21.85 6.07 13.48
C THR A 619 21.87 4.54 13.36
N GLY A 620 22.68 4.00 12.44
CA GLY A 620 22.77 2.56 12.20
C GLY A 620 21.70 2.00 11.25
N THR A 621 20.88 2.86 10.64
CA THR A 621 19.79 2.46 9.73
C THR A 621 19.96 3.05 8.33
N ARG A 622 19.10 2.61 7.40
CA ARG A 622 19.01 3.10 6.02
C ARG A 622 17.56 3.22 5.58
N THR A 623 17.32 4.16 4.68
CA THR A 623 16.14 4.13 3.81
C THR A 623 16.40 3.28 2.58
N ASN A 624 15.36 3.03 1.80
CA ASN A 624 15.31 2.10 0.67
C ASN A 624 15.16 2.82 -0.67
N ASN A 625 15.17 2.03 -1.75
CA ASN A 625 14.79 2.47 -3.10
C ASN A 625 15.65 3.63 -3.64
N HIS A 626 16.96 3.54 -3.39
CA HIS A 626 18.00 4.45 -3.89
C HIS A 626 17.69 5.93 -3.57
N THR A 627 17.41 6.75 -4.59
CA THR A 627 17.12 8.19 -4.49
C THR A 627 15.69 8.47 -4.09
N LYS A 628 14.78 7.49 -4.13
CA LYS A 628 13.45 7.65 -3.54
C LYS A 628 13.60 7.80 -2.03
N GLY A 629 14.43 6.96 -1.42
CA GLY A 629 14.84 7.12 -0.03
C GLY A 629 13.69 6.78 0.93
N ASN A 630 12.83 5.83 0.57
CA ASN A 630 11.65 5.50 1.35
C ASN A 630 12.03 4.86 2.69
N PRO A 631 11.38 5.22 3.80
CA PRO A 631 11.36 4.32 4.96
C PRO A 631 10.75 2.96 4.56
N SER A 632 10.97 1.92 5.37
CA SER A 632 10.32 0.63 5.13
C SER A 632 8.81 0.73 5.31
N LEU A 633 8.37 1.48 6.33
CA LEU A 633 6.97 1.81 6.62
C LEU A 633 6.92 3.04 7.54
N VAL A 634 5.90 3.87 7.36
CA VAL A 634 5.44 4.87 8.35
C VAL A 634 3.96 4.60 8.61
N ALA A 635 3.62 4.26 9.85
CA ALA A 635 2.24 3.94 10.24
C ALA A 635 2.04 4.00 11.77
N ASP A 636 0.83 4.23 12.26
CA ASP A 636 0.41 3.95 13.65
C ASP A 636 0.26 2.42 13.86
N ILE A 637 1.36 1.75 14.20
CA ILE A 637 1.41 0.29 14.36
C ILE A 637 1.08 -0.10 15.80
N PHE A 638 1.35 0.77 16.77
CA PHE A 638 0.98 0.62 18.18
C PHE A 638 1.20 1.92 18.94
N GLY A 639 0.83 1.95 20.22
CA GLY A 639 0.92 3.19 20.98
C GLY A 639 -0.29 4.07 20.73
N ASP A 640 -0.13 5.38 20.82
CA ASP A 640 -1.22 6.33 20.53
C ASP A 640 -1.26 6.68 19.03
N TRP A 641 -2.01 7.72 18.65
CA TRP A 641 -2.28 8.07 17.25
C TRP A 641 -1.05 8.48 16.42
N ARG A 642 0.12 8.66 17.04
CA ARG A 642 1.34 9.06 16.33
C ARG A 642 1.92 7.88 15.57
N GLU A 643 2.63 8.20 14.51
CA GLU A 643 3.12 7.19 13.58
C GLU A 643 4.52 6.72 13.98
N GLU A 644 4.73 5.41 13.94
CA GLU A 644 6.04 4.78 14.04
C GLU A 644 6.85 4.99 12.76
N LEU A 645 8.17 5.13 12.91
CA LEU A 645 9.12 5.03 11.81
C LEU A 645 9.76 3.64 11.78
N VAL A 646 9.53 2.89 10.70
CA VAL A 646 10.17 1.60 10.45
C VAL A 646 11.25 1.74 9.37
N VAL A 647 12.48 1.39 9.71
CA VAL A 647 13.63 1.42 8.79
C VAL A 647 14.53 0.21 9.03
N ARG A 648 15.19 -0.31 7.99
CA ARG A 648 16.14 -1.41 8.15
C ARG A 648 17.43 -0.94 8.82
N THR A 649 18.08 -1.83 9.57
CA THR A 649 19.50 -1.65 9.92
C THR A 649 20.39 -1.66 8.67
N THR A 650 21.59 -1.09 8.75
CA THR A 650 22.49 -0.98 7.59
C THR A 650 22.78 -2.34 6.93
N ASP A 651 22.87 -3.41 7.72
CA ASP A 651 23.13 -4.78 7.28
C ASP A 651 21.85 -5.59 7.00
N SER A 652 20.67 -5.03 7.29
CA SER A 652 19.35 -5.67 7.23
C SER A 652 19.22 -6.90 8.13
N SER A 653 19.90 -6.91 9.27
CA SER A 653 19.70 -7.93 10.32
C SER A 653 18.45 -7.67 11.17
N ALA A 654 17.87 -6.46 11.13
CA ALA A 654 16.64 -6.11 11.82
C ALA A 654 15.86 -4.99 11.09
N LEU A 655 14.56 -4.92 11.34
CA LEU A 655 13.79 -3.67 11.21
C LEU A 655 13.89 -2.92 12.53
N ARG A 656 14.32 -1.66 12.48
CA ARG A 656 14.32 -0.76 13.62
C ARG A 656 13.05 0.09 13.61
N ILE A 657 12.29 0.00 14.68
CA ILE A 657 11.02 0.71 14.87
C ILE A 657 11.21 1.79 15.94
N PHE A 658 10.99 3.04 15.56
CA PHE A 658 11.06 4.19 16.46
C PHE A 658 9.65 4.68 16.79
N VAL A 659 9.45 5.07 18.05
CA VAL A 659 8.21 5.71 18.55
C VAL A 659 8.51 7.11 19.06
N SER A 660 7.53 8.00 18.98
CA SER A 660 7.62 9.30 19.62
C SER A 660 7.44 9.18 21.13
N THR A 661 8.29 9.87 21.89
CA THR A 661 8.24 9.93 23.36
C THR A 661 7.87 11.30 23.90
N GLU A 662 7.46 12.24 23.02
CA GLU A 662 6.89 13.52 23.47
C GLU A 662 5.52 13.27 24.12
N VAL A 663 5.24 13.86 25.27
CA VAL A 663 3.91 13.75 25.89
C VAL A 663 2.94 14.66 25.15
N THR A 664 1.83 14.11 24.63
CA THR A 664 0.75 14.88 23.99
C THR A 664 -0.51 14.93 24.85
N ASP A 665 -1.19 16.07 24.80
CA ASP A 665 -2.53 16.33 25.37
C ASP A 665 -3.65 16.07 24.35
N ARG A 666 -3.32 15.43 23.22
CA ARG A 666 -4.26 15.09 22.15
C ARG A 666 -4.65 13.63 22.23
N LYS A 667 -5.96 13.41 22.33
CA LYS A 667 -6.56 12.07 22.35
C LYS A 667 -7.24 11.80 21.02
N LEU A 668 -6.72 10.86 20.25
CA LEU A 668 -7.28 10.45 18.96
C LEU A 668 -7.28 8.92 18.91
N TYR A 669 -8.27 8.34 18.23
CA TYR A 669 -8.28 6.91 18.01
C TYR A 669 -7.12 6.51 17.09
N THR A 670 -6.68 5.24 17.18
CA THR A 670 -5.60 4.76 16.31
C THR A 670 -5.94 5.02 14.84
N LEU A 671 -5.00 5.58 14.07
CA LEU A 671 -5.22 5.94 12.67
C LEU A 671 -5.54 4.70 11.83
N MET A 672 -5.13 3.50 12.27
CA MET A 672 -5.47 2.23 11.63
C MET A 672 -6.97 1.86 11.69
N HIS A 673 -7.78 2.62 12.44
CA HIS A 673 -9.24 2.54 12.42
C HIS A 673 -9.92 3.63 11.60
N ASP A 674 -9.16 4.49 10.92
CA ASP A 674 -9.67 5.30 9.81
C ASP A 674 -9.55 4.47 8.50
N PRO A 675 -10.66 4.21 7.78
CA PRO A 675 -10.63 3.36 6.59
C PRO A 675 -9.69 3.86 5.49
N MET A 676 -9.62 5.18 5.27
CA MET A 676 -8.74 5.77 4.24
C MET A 676 -7.27 5.68 4.64
N TYR A 677 -6.94 5.92 5.91
CA TYR A 677 -5.58 5.74 6.40
C TYR A 677 -5.15 4.27 6.33
N ARG A 678 -6.02 3.33 6.73
CA ARG A 678 -5.70 1.90 6.77
C ARG A 678 -5.52 1.31 5.36
N THR A 679 -6.33 1.71 4.38
CA THR A 679 -6.08 1.34 2.97
C THR A 679 -4.82 2.02 2.46
N GLY A 680 -4.58 3.27 2.86
CA GLY A 680 -3.31 3.99 2.79
C GLY A 680 -2.09 3.11 3.08
N VAL A 681 -2.05 2.58 4.31
CA VAL A 681 -0.96 1.72 4.78
C VAL A 681 -0.81 0.47 3.92
N ALA A 682 -1.91 -0.10 3.42
CA ALA A 682 -1.87 -1.28 2.56
C ALA A 682 -1.22 -1.01 1.19
N TRP A 683 -1.45 0.16 0.59
CA TRP A 683 -0.84 0.52 -0.70
C TRP A 683 0.49 1.27 -0.55
N GLN A 684 0.94 1.61 0.66
CA GLN A 684 2.18 2.38 0.86
C GLN A 684 3.41 1.74 0.18
N GLN A 685 3.48 0.41 0.10
CA GLN A 685 4.56 -0.30 -0.60
C GLN A 685 4.50 -0.21 -2.14
N THR A 686 3.39 0.27 -2.69
CA THR A 686 3.14 0.24 -4.13
C THR A 686 4.05 1.22 -4.88
N THR A 687 4.97 0.66 -5.68
CA THR A 687 5.87 1.36 -6.59
C THR A 687 6.69 2.48 -5.95
N TYR A 688 6.26 3.74 -6.06
CA TYR A 688 6.93 4.87 -5.42
C TYR A 688 6.10 5.27 -4.21
N ASN A 689 6.48 4.74 -3.05
CA ASN A 689 5.75 4.84 -1.79
C ASN A 689 5.36 6.29 -1.50
N GLN A 690 4.07 6.55 -1.27
CA GLN A 690 3.55 7.86 -0.86
C GLN A 690 3.09 7.83 0.60
N PRO A 691 3.05 8.99 1.28
CA PRO A 691 2.47 9.10 2.61
C PRO A 691 0.95 8.87 2.61
N THR A 692 0.42 8.53 3.78
CA THR A 692 -0.99 8.17 3.97
C THR A 692 -1.66 9.19 4.88
N TYR A 693 -2.94 9.46 4.63
CA TYR A 693 -3.73 10.46 5.34
C TYR A 693 -5.08 9.85 5.74
N PRO A 694 -5.65 10.25 6.89
CA PRO A 694 -7.02 9.85 7.22
C PRO A 694 -8.04 10.67 6.42
N ALA A 695 -9.30 10.25 6.49
CA ALA A 695 -10.41 10.92 5.80
C ALA A 695 -10.80 12.30 6.39
N PHE A 696 -10.12 12.76 7.44
CA PHE A 696 -10.36 14.02 8.12
C PHE A 696 -9.08 14.84 8.25
N HIS A 697 -9.21 16.15 8.47
CA HIS A 697 -8.05 17.03 8.66
C HIS A 697 -7.17 16.64 9.87
N LEU A 698 -5.98 16.12 9.60
CA LEU A 698 -4.98 15.75 10.60
C LEU A 698 -3.86 16.79 10.69
N GLY A 699 -4.07 17.80 11.54
CA GLY A 699 -3.16 18.91 11.80
C GLY A 699 -3.36 19.55 13.19
N SER A 700 -2.49 20.50 13.54
CA SER A 700 -2.51 21.25 14.81
C SER A 700 -3.78 22.09 15.01
N GLY A 701 -4.41 22.51 13.91
CA GLY A 701 -5.65 23.26 13.87
C GLY A 701 -6.92 22.42 13.78
N VAL A 702 -6.86 21.11 14.05
CA VAL A 702 -7.99 20.17 13.93
C VAL A 702 -9.24 20.66 14.67
N ASP A 703 -10.37 20.63 13.96
CA ASP A 703 -11.70 20.74 14.56
C ASP A 703 -12.15 19.35 15.00
N TRP A 704 -12.08 19.06 16.30
CA TRP A 704 -12.48 17.75 16.83
C TRP A 704 -13.94 17.38 16.56
N SER A 705 -14.80 18.34 16.21
CA SER A 705 -16.19 18.05 15.84
C SER A 705 -16.35 17.49 14.42
N THR A 706 -15.34 17.61 13.57
CA THR A 706 -15.32 17.04 12.21
C THR A 706 -14.59 15.70 12.16
N VAL A 707 -13.84 15.34 13.20
CA VAL A 707 -13.24 14.01 13.34
C VAL A 707 -14.36 12.98 13.55
N PRO A 708 -14.50 11.96 12.68
CA PRO A 708 -15.57 10.99 12.79
C PRO A 708 -15.49 10.21 14.11
N VAL A 709 -16.65 9.92 14.72
CA VAL A 709 -16.74 8.82 15.68
C VAL A 709 -16.79 7.54 14.85
N PRO A 710 -15.79 6.64 14.94
CA PRO A 710 -15.75 5.48 14.06
C PRO A 710 -17.00 4.61 14.21
N GLU A 711 -17.74 4.41 13.11
CA GLU A 711 -18.74 3.35 13.01
C GLU A 711 -17.99 2.02 12.86
N TYR A 712 -17.52 1.51 14.00
CA TYR A 712 -16.60 0.38 14.03
C TYR A 712 -17.34 -0.94 13.91
N TRP A 713 -16.99 -1.71 12.88
CA TRP A 713 -17.24 -3.14 12.81
C TRP A 713 -15.89 -3.86 12.78
N ALA A 714 -15.61 -4.66 13.82
CA ALA A 714 -14.51 -5.61 13.78
C ALA A 714 -15.04 -6.98 13.35
N PRO A 715 -14.53 -7.53 12.23
CA PRO A 715 -14.63 -8.96 12.01
C PRO A 715 -14.02 -9.74 13.19
N GLY A 716 -14.55 -10.94 13.47
CA GLY A 716 -14.14 -11.73 14.65
C GLY A 716 -14.61 -11.20 16.02
N SER A 717 -15.35 -10.10 16.11
CA SER A 717 -15.78 -9.48 17.38
C SER A 717 -16.60 -10.38 18.31
N VAL A 718 -17.42 -11.30 17.77
CA VAL A 718 -18.09 -12.34 18.56
C VAL A 718 -17.10 -13.36 19.11
N GLY A 719 -16.11 -13.78 18.31
CA GLY A 719 -15.04 -14.68 18.74
C GLY A 719 -14.18 -14.05 19.84
N SER A 720 -13.87 -12.75 19.75
CA SER A 720 -13.22 -11.99 20.82
C SER A 720 -14.03 -12.02 22.13
N LEU A 721 -15.36 -11.87 22.03
CA LEU A 721 -16.26 -11.98 23.19
C LEU A 721 -16.32 -13.42 23.76
N GLU A 722 -16.20 -14.45 22.92
CA GLU A 722 -16.08 -15.85 23.34
C GLU A 722 -14.77 -16.12 24.08
N SER A 723 -13.64 -15.65 23.53
CA SER A 723 -12.31 -15.75 24.14
C SER A 723 -12.30 -15.09 25.53
N ARG A 724 -12.86 -13.88 25.63
CA ARG A 724 -13.00 -13.17 26.90
C ARG A 724 -13.86 -13.91 27.92
N LEU A 725 -14.95 -14.54 27.48
CA LEU A 725 -15.73 -15.40 28.36
C LEU A 725 -14.91 -16.60 28.84
N ALA A 726 -14.09 -17.21 27.97
CA ALA A 726 -13.20 -18.32 28.33
C ALA A 726 -12.16 -17.90 29.38
N ASP A 727 -11.50 -16.75 29.23
CA ASP A 727 -10.55 -16.23 30.22
C ASP A 727 -11.18 -16.04 31.60
N LEU A 728 -12.41 -15.49 31.63
CA LEU A 728 -13.17 -15.31 32.87
C LEU A 728 -13.65 -16.64 33.47
N ILE A 729 -13.79 -17.69 32.66
CA ILE A 729 -14.06 -19.05 33.14
C ILE A 729 -12.81 -19.61 33.81
N ASP A 730 -11.65 -19.45 33.17
CA ASP A 730 -10.38 -19.95 33.65
C ASP A 730 -9.90 -19.22 34.93
N SER A 731 -10.19 -17.92 35.05
CA SER A 731 -9.94 -17.15 36.28
C SER A 731 -10.89 -17.53 37.44
N GLY A 732 -12.01 -18.18 37.12
CA GLY A 732 -13.08 -18.50 38.07
C GLY A 732 -14.06 -17.35 38.33
N ASP A 733 -13.92 -16.22 37.64
CA ASP A 733 -14.86 -15.10 37.68
C ASP A 733 -16.24 -15.45 37.11
N VAL A 734 -16.29 -16.42 36.19
CA VAL A 734 -17.50 -17.05 35.67
C VAL A 734 -17.45 -18.55 35.95
N ALA A 735 -18.39 -19.06 36.76
CA ALA A 735 -18.35 -20.46 37.19
C ALA A 735 -19.72 -21.13 37.29
N GLY A 736 -19.71 -22.47 37.29
CA GLY A 736 -20.90 -23.30 37.47
C GLY A 736 -21.91 -23.16 36.32
N ALA A 737 -23.20 -23.00 36.65
CA ALA A 737 -24.25 -22.90 35.63
C ALA A 737 -24.15 -21.64 34.75
N ALA A 738 -23.35 -20.64 35.13
CA ALA A 738 -23.14 -19.42 34.36
C ALA A 738 -22.38 -19.67 33.05
N VAL A 739 -21.44 -20.63 33.05
CA VAL A 739 -20.60 -20.99 31.89
C VAL A 739 -21.45 -21.33 30.66
N GLN A 740 -22.28 -22.38 30.77
CA GLN A 740 -23.14 -22.80 29.65
C GLN A 740 -24.23 -21.80 29.31
N ARG A 741 -24.67 -21.02 30.30
CA ARG A 741 -25.72 -20.02 30.12
C ARG A 741 -25.22 -18.88 29.24
N LEU A 742 -24.03 -18.35 29.54
CA LEU A 742 -23.41 -17.26 28.78
C LEU A 742 -22.79 -17.74 27.46
N GLY A 743 -22.23 -18.95 27.39
CA GLY A 743 -21.61 -19.45 26.15
C GLY A 743 -22.61 -19.75 25.02
N LYS A 744 -23.79 -20.31 25.33
CA LYS A 744 -24.75 -20.74 24.30
C LYS A 744 -25.21 -19.63 23.35
N PRO A 745 -25.58 -18.42 23.82
CA PRO A 745 -25.92 -17.33 22.91
C PRO A 745 -24.72 -16.84 22.08
N LEU A 746 -23.49 -16.88 22.61
CA LEU A 746 -22.31 -16.52 21.83
C LEU A 746 -22.05 -17.52 20.69
N GLU A 747 -22.08 -18.82 20.99
CA GLU A 747 -21.97 -19.88 19.97
C GLU A 747 -23.08 -19.78 18.91
N GLN A 748 -24.25 -19.25 19.27
CA GLN A 748 -25.34 -19.00 18.33
C GLN A 748 -25.06 -17.77 17.47
N ALA A 749 -24.53 -16.71 18.06
CA ALA A 749 -24.11 -15.51 17.34
C ALA A 749 -23.03 -15.84 16.31
N ALA A 750 -21.98 -16.57 16.70
CA ALA A 750 -20.89 -16.99 15.81
C ALA A 750 -21.43 -17.79 14.60
N ARG A 751 -22.24 -18.83 14.84
CA ARG A 751 -22.89 -19.61 13.78
C ARG A 751 -23.84 -18.81 12.89
N HIS A 752 -24.39 -17.71 13.38
CA HIS A 752 -25.21 -16.81 12.57
C HIS A 752 -24.35 -15.92 11.67
N LEU A 753 -23.19 -15.47 12.15
CA LEU A 753 -22.23 -14.71 11.36
C LEU A 753 -21.57 -15.56 10.28
N GLU A 754 -21.16 -16.80 10.58
CA GLU A 754 -20.69 -17.79 9.59
C GLU A 754 -21.69 -18.03 8.44
N ARG A 755 -22.96 -17.65 8.63
CA ARG A 755 -24.04 -17.77 7.63
C ARG A 755 -24.48 -16.42 7.06
N GLY A 756 -23.74 -15.36 7.29
CA GLY A 756 -24.06 -14.00 6.84
C GLY A 756 -25.34 -13.41 7.45
N ASN A 757 -25.74 -13.82 8.65
CA ASN A 757 -26.99 -13.38 9.29
C ASN A 757 -26.74 -12.51 10.53
N ALA A 758 -26.21 -11.31 10.32
CA ALA A 758 -25.91 -10.32 11.37
C ALA A 758 -27.11 -10.03 12.28
N LYS A 759 -28.33 -9.94 11.72
CA LYS A 759 -29.56 -9.69 12.49
C LYS A 759 -29.90 -10.81 13.48
N ALA A 760 -29.65 -12.06 13.11
CA ALA A 760 -29.83 -13.19 14.02
C ALA A 760 -28.71 -13.25 15.07
N ALA A 761 -27.49 -12.89 14.68
CA ALA A 761 -26.38 -12.75 15.61
C ALA A 761 -26.66 -11.66 16.66
N ALA A 762 -27.14 -10.48 16.25
CA ALA A 762 -27.51 -9.38 17.14
C ALA A 762 -28.51 -9.82 18.22
N LYS A 763 -29.56 -10.57 17.84
CA LYS A 763 -30.54 -11.13 18.80
C LYS A 763 -29.92 -12.11 19.79
N ALA A 764 -28.95 -12.90 19.35
CA ALA A 764 -28.23 -13.80 20.24
C ALA A 764 -27.35 -13.01 21.22
N ILE A 765 -26.74 -11.90 20.79
CA ILE A 765 -25.98 -10.99 21.65
C ILE A 765 -26.91 -10.22 22.63
N GLU A 766 -28.09 -9.76 22.21
CA GLU A 766 -29.10 -9.21 23.12
C GLU A 766 -29.47 -10.22 24.22
N GLN A 767 -29.65 -11.49 23.82
CA GLN A 767 -29.94 -12.57 24.74
C GLN A 767 -28.75 -12.85 25.68
N PHE A 768 -27.51 -12.72 25.21
CA PHE A 768 -26.30 -12.79 26.03
C PHE A 768 -26.28 -11.67 27.09
N LEU A 769 -26.44 -10.42 26.66
CA LEU A 769 -26.46 -9.24 27.54
C LEU A 769 -27.53 -9.34 28.62
N HIS A 770 -28.74 -9.78 28.24
CA HIS A 770 -29.82 -10.01 29.20
C HIS A 770 -29.44 -11.02 30.30
N GLN A 771 -28.63 -12.02 29.95
CA GLN A 771 -28.18 -13.05 30.88
C GLN A 771 -27.01 -12.57 31.75
N VAL A 772 -26.15 -11.68 31.24
CA VAL A 772 -25.13 -10.98 32.02
C VAL A 772 -25.78 -10.14 33.12
N GLU A 773 -26.80 -9.32 32.77
CA GLU A 773 -27.50 -8.43 33.72
C GLU A 773 -28.35 -9.14 34.78
N LYS A 774 -28.90 -10.33 34.45
CA LYS A 774 -29.78 -11.09 35.34
C LYS A 774 -29.16 -12.43 35.73
N PRO A 775 -28.18 -12.47 36.66
CA PRO A 775 -27.55 -13.71 37.10
C PRO A 775 -28.60 -14.70 37.61
N ARG A 776 -28.62 -15.91 37.03
CA ARG A 776 -29.43 -17.03 37.50
C ARG A 776 -28.60 -18.31 37.44
N GLY A 777 -28.17 -18.78 38.61
CA GLY A 777 -27.34 -19.97 38.75
C GLY A 777 -25.88 -19.74 38.32
N GLY A 778 -24.95 -20.32 39.08
CA GLY A 778 -23.52 -20.09 38.89
C GLY A 778 -23.03 -18.76 39.47
N THR A 779 -21.74 -18.48 39.25
CA THR A 779 -21.06 -17.26 39.69
C THR A 779 -20.73 -16.41 38.47
N VAL A 780 -20.95 -15.10 38.56
CA VAL A 780 -20.43 -14.07 37.65
C VAL A 780 -20.00 -12.91 38.54
N SER A 781 -18.71 -12.67 38.67
CA SER A 781 -18.17 -11.56 39.48
C SER A 781 -18.66 -10.20 38.94
N ASP A 782 -18.57 -9.15 39.75
CA ASP A 782 -19.03 -7.82 39.32
C ASP A 782 -18.12 -7.27 38.20
N ALA A 783 -16.81 -7.57 38.25
CA ALA A 783 -15.87 -7.26 37.17
C ALA A 783 -16.22 -8.01 35.87
N ALA A 784 -16.50 -9.32 35.95
CA ALA A 784 -16.95 -10.09 34.78
C ALA A 784 -18.28 -9.56 34.21
N ARG A 785 -19.21 -9.13 35.07
CA ARG A 785 -20.48 -8.55 34.61
C ARG A 785 -20.26 -7.25 33.86
N ALA A 786 -19.39 -6.38 34.36
CA ALA A 786 -19.07 -5.13 33.71
C ALA A 786 -18.35 -5.36 32.37
N SER A 787 -17.30 -6.19 32.37
CA SER A 787 -16.54 -6.50 31.16
C SER A 787 -17.40 -7.15 30.08
N LEU A 788 -18.13 -8.24 30.40
CA LEU A 788 -19.00 -8.91 29.42
C LEU A 788 -20.20 -8.03 28.99
N GLY A 789 -20.73 -7.22 29.89
CA GLY A 789 -21.82 -6.28 29.58
C GLY A 789 -21.36 -5.19 28.61
N HIS A 790 -20.19 -4.60 28.86
CA HIS A 790 -19.59 -3.60 27.98
C HIS A 790 -19.30 -4.19 26.60
N HIS A 791 -18.55 -5.28 26.53
CA HIS A 791 -18.17 -5.90 25.26
C HIS A 791 -19.36 -6.46 24.49
N GLY A 792 -20.33 -7.06 25.17
CA GLY A 792 -21.56 -7.51 24.50
C GLY A 792 -22.33 -6.32 23.91
N ALA A 793 -22.36 -5.16 24.56
CA ALA A 793 -23.03 -3.96 24.06
C ALA A 793 -22.25 -3.35 22.88
N VAL A 794 -20.92 -3.36 22.94
CA VAL A 794 -20.04 -2.99 21.84
C VAL A 794 -20.33 -3.87 20.62
N VAL A 795 -20.25 -5.20 20.75
CA VAL A 795 -20.56 -6.15 19.67
C VAL A 795 -21.99 -5.98 19.15
N LEU A 796 -22.97 -5.72 20.02
CA LEU A 796 -24.35 -5.48 19.59
C LEU A 796 -24.47 -4.24 18.69
N ARG A 797 -23.78 -3.13 19.04
CA ARG A 797 -23.74 -1.92 18.21
C ARG A 797 -23.10 -2.22 16.85
N MET A 798 -22.00 -2.99 16.82
CA MET A 798 -21.36 -3.39 15.56
C MET A 798 -22.29 -4.19 14.64
N LEU A 799 -23.22 -4.96 15.19
CA LEU A 799 -24.18 -5.76 14.42
C LEU A 799 -25.43 -4.99 13.96
N GLY A 800 -25.48 -3.67 14.18
CA GLY A 800 -26.61 -2.80 13.84
C GLY A 800 -27.83 -3.00 14.77
N GLY A 801 -27.58 -3.38 16.03
CA GLY A 801 -28.59 -3.67 17.07
C GLY A 801 -28.94 -2.49 17.98
#